data_AF-A0A3D3B3C6-F1
#
_entry.id   AF-A0A3D3B3C6-F1
#
_cell.length_a   1.000
_cell.length_b   1.000
_cell.length_c   1.000
_cell.angle_alpha   90.00
_cell.angle_beta   90.00
_cell.angle_gamma   90.00
#
_symmetry.space_group_name_H-M   'P 1'
#
loop_
_entity.id
_entity.type
_entity.pdbx_description
1 polymer ?
#
loop_
_entity_poly.entity_id
_entity_poly.type
_entity_poly.pdbx_seq_one_letter_code
_entity_poly.pdbx_strand_id
1 'polypeptide(L)'
;MAETETRAGEAGVAGTCAASAARSDAASLATPMIAQYLEIKLANADCLLFYRMGDFYELFFEDAEIASRALGIALTKRGKHLGTDVPMCGVPVHAADDYLQRLIAQGHRVAVCEQIEDPAEARKRGPKAVVRRDVVRLVTPGTLTEETLLDARSHNFLTALFRAAGKEGSEPAYALASLDISTGELIASSVRLSDLAGELARLKPGEVLVGDDSAGVAELRRLIEEAGAALTPCPRAHFDSVRGERGLKNRLGVAALDAFGEFTKPELAALGGLLTYVEITQVGKAPLLRPPRKESAGSLLVIDAATRANLELVRSNQGARAGSLLAAIDRTVTAAGARELAGRLGSPLTDAAAVNARLDAVGYLCEEPRLRQALREELKAAPDLARALGRLALGRGGPRDLGAVRDAIASAHALAGSLADAGAALGLPQELASIVERLESAPAGIEAALSAALADSLPVNARDGGFIADGFSKDLDEHRRLRDGSRQVIAGLQATYADATAIKSLKVRHNNVLGYFVEVTATNGAALSKPPHVETFIHRQTLANVVRFSTPELAELEARITQAADRALALELDLFARLSQEVLAEQGALSAASAALAELDHYAGLAELASEQVYVRPKIDVSLVFAVEEGRHPTVEQTLRRSGGASFVGNDCRLGGEAPGADTRLLVVTGPNMAGKSTFLRQNALIVVLAQSGSFVPARSAHIGIVDRLFSRVGAADDLARGRSTFMVEMVETASILN
;
A
#
# COMPACT_ATOMS: atom_id res chain seq x y z
N MET A 1 62.31 12.25 26.94
CA MET A 1 61.33 13.14 27.59
C MET A 1 60.06 12.34 27.79
N ALA A 2 60.08 11.55 28.85
CA ALA A 2 58.92 10.88 29.42
C ALA A 2 58.36 11.79 30.51
N GLU A 3 57.13 11.52 30.95
CA GLU A 3 56.34 12.23 31.98
C GLU A 3 55.44 13.36 31.48
N THR A 4 54.42 13.02 30.68
CA THR A 4 53.16 13.82 30.66
C THR A 4 51.92 13.07 30.14
N GLU A 5 51.77 11.75 30.35
CA GLU A 5 50.63 10.99 29.80
C GLU A 5 49.88 10.06 30.77
N THR A 6 50.03 10.22 32.09
CA THR A 6 49.45 9.27 33.06
C THR A 6 48.40 9.84 34.01
N ARG A 7 47.66 10.90 33.63
CA ARG A 7 46.58 11.46 34.49
C ARG A 7 45.24 11.77 33.82
N ALA A 8 45.03 11.36 32.57
CA ALA A 8 43.73 11.56 31.88
C ALA A 8 42.80 10.32 31.89
N GLY A 9 43.26 9.16 32.40
CA GLY A 9 42.55 7.89 32.28
C GLY A 9 41.54 7.54 33.39
N GLU A 10 41.55 8.23 34.54
CA GLU A 10 40.72 7.85 35.70
C GLU A 10 39.49 8.75 35.92
N ALA A 11 39.37 9.87 35.22
CA ALA A 11 38.21 10.77 35.33
C ALA A 11 37.00 10.35 34.46
N GLY A 12 37.20 9.44 33.48
CA GLY A 12 36.15 9.03 32.54
C GLY A 12 35.19 7.95 33.05
N VAL A 13 35.62 7.11 34.01
CA VAL A 13 34.83 5.96 34.47
C VAL A 13 33.89 6.33 35.63
N ALA A 14 34.28 7.32 36.45
CA ALA A 14 33.42 7.83 37.53
C ALA A 14 32.23 8.66 37.01
N GLY A 15 32.37 9.33 35.86
CA GLY A 15 31.31 10.13 35.22
C GLY A 15 30.17 9.28 34.63
N THR A 16 30.46 8.07 34.15
CA THR A 16 29.47 7.14 33.58
C THR A 16 28.59 6.45 34.65
N CYS A 17 29.15 6.14 35.82
CA CYS A 17 28.34 5.61 36.94
C CYS A 17 27.48 6.71 37.59
N ALA A 18 27.99 7.94 37.69
CA ALA A 18 27.21 9.07 38.22
C ALA A 18 26.08 9.51 37.27
N ALA A 19 26.29 9.48 35.95
CA ALA A 19 25.24 9.75 34.96
C ALA A 19 24.19 8.64 34.88
N SER A 20 24.56 7.38 35.14
CA SER A 20 23.62 6.26 35.29
C SER A 20 22.79 6.36 36.57
N ALA A 21 23.43 6.69 37.71
CA ALA A 21 22.76 6.85 39.00
C ALA A 21 21.82 8.07 39.04
N ALA A 22 22.26 9.24 38.55
CA ALA A 22 21.43 10.44 38.47
C ALA A 22 20.28 10.35 37.45
N ARG A 23 20.36 9.45 36.46
CA ARG A 23 19.28 9.20 35.49
C ARG A 23 18.26 8.16 35.97
N SER A 24 18.65 7.27 36.89
CA SER A 24 17.69 6.38 37.59
C SER A 24 16.72 7.18 38.48
N ASP A 25 17.18 8.32 39.03
CA ASP A 25 16.34 9.24 39.81
C ASP A 25 15.34 10.03 38.95
N ALA A 26 15.60 10.24 37.65
CA ALA A 26 14.69 10.97 36.76
C ALA A 26 13.36 10.22 36.51
N ALA A 27 13.37 8.89 36.58
CA ALA A 27 12.17 8.05 36.52
C ALA A 27 11.29 8.19 37.78
N SER A 28 11.87 8.59 38.93
CA SER A 28 11.14 8.72 40.20
C SER A 28 10.27 9.98 40.32
N LEU A 29 10.52 11.00 39.48
CA LEU A 29 9.79 12.28 39.44
C LEU A 29 8.75 12.37 38.31
N ALA A 30 8.70 11.39 37.41
CA ALA A 30 7.73 11.32 36.34
C ALA A 30 6.41 10.71 36.85
N THR A 31 5.27 11.21 36.35
CA THR A 31 4.03 10.46 36.53
C THR A 31 4.18 9.09 35.86
N PRO A 32 3.55 8.02 36.39
CA PRO A 32 3.67 6.67 35.82
C PRO A 32 3.37 6.60 34.31
N MET A 33 2.47 7.45 33.82
CA MET A 33 2.16 7.57 32.39
C MET A 33 3.33 8.17 31.59
N ILE A 34 3.91 9.28 32.06
CA ILE A 34 5.05 9.92 31.38
C ILE A 34 6.28 9.00 31.43
N ALA A 35 6.50 8.25 32.51
CA ALA A 35 7.57 7.26 32.58
C ALA A 35 7.41 6.20 31.48
N GLN A 36 6.21 5.62 31.33
CA GLN A 36 5.93 4.65 30.26
C GLN A 36 6.06 5.28 28.86
N TYR A 37 5.60 6.53 28.66
CA TYR A 37 5.77 7.24 27.39
C TYR A 37 7.24 7.42 27.04
N LEU A 38 8.07 7.88 27.99
CA LEU A 38 9.50 8.11 27.76
C LEU A 38 10.23 6.81 27.46
N GLU A 39 9.90 5.71 28.15
CA GLU A 39 10.46 4.38 27.88
C GLU A 39 10.19 3.94 26.43
N ILE A 40 8.93 4.04 25.98
CA ILE A 40 8.53 3.67 24.62
C ILE A 40 9.17 4.62 23.58
N LYS A 41 9.25 5.92 23.88
CA LYS A 41 9.88 6.91 23.01
C LYS A 41 11.39 6.68 22.88
N LEU A 42 12.07 6.27 23.95
CA LEU A 42 13.51 5.95 23.90
C LEU A 42 13.81 4.77 22.98
N ALA A 43 12.92 3.78 22.94
CA ALA A 43 13.04 2.64 22.01
C ALA A 43 12.76 3.04 20.54
N ASN A 44 12.14 4.20 20.30
CA ASN A 44 11.70 4.67 18.99
C ASN A 44 12.10 6.15 18.76
N ALA A 45 13.35 6.49 19.07
CA ALA A 45 13.81 7.87 19.16
C ALA A 45 13.69 8.65 17.83
N ASP A 46 13.76 7.96 16.70
CA ASP A 46 13.69 8.48 15.34
C ASP A 46 12.26 8.63 14.78
N CYS A 47 11.25 8.21 15.53
CA CYS A 47 9.85 8.23 15.11
C CYS A 47 9.01 9.16 15.99
N LEU A 48 8.03 9.86 15.42
CA LEU A 48 6.97 10.50 16.20
C LEU A 48 6.12 9.44 16.90
N LEU A 49 5.79 9.60 18.18
CA LEU A 49 5.04 8.60 18.94
C LEU A 49 3.55 8.97 19.07
N PHE A 50 2.70 8.28 18.33
CA PHE A 50 1.24 8.31 18.53
C PHE A 50 0.88 7.45 19.74
N TYR A 51 0.69 8.07 20.90
CA TYR A 51 0.43 7.37 22.15
C TYR A 51 -1.07 7.33 22.47
N ARG A 52 -1.68 6.14 22.46
CA ARG A 52 -3.15 6.00 22.61
C ARG A 52 -3.66 6.33 24.02
N MET A 53 -4.50 7.35 24.08
CA MET A 53 -5.11 7.91 25.29
C MET A 53 -6.62 8.04 25.10
N GLY A 54 -7.35 6.97 25.43
CA GLY A 54 -8.79 6.89 25.17
C GLY A 54 -9.06 6.92 23.66
N ASP A 55 -9.84 7.90 23.22
CA ASP A 55 -10.23 8.11 21.81
C ASP A 55 -9.29 9.04 21.04
N PHE A 56 -8.11 9.36 21.59
CA PHE A 56 -7.10 10.20 20.96
C PHE A 56 -5.74 9.50 20.91
N TYR A 57 -4.96 9.81 19.87
CA TYR A 57 -3.50 9.67 19.91
C TYR A 57 -2.90 10.99 20.35
N GLU A 58 -2.17 10.98 21.47
CA GLU A 58 -1.48 12.15 21.99
C GLU A 58 0.03 12.03 21.74
N LEU A 59 0.66 13.17 21.46
CA LEU A 59 2.10 13.33 21.31
C LEU A 59 2.58 14.31 22.39
N PHE A 60 3.78 14.10 22.93
CA PHE A 60 4.33 14.92 24.01
C PHE A 60 5.73 15.44 23.69
N PHE A 61 6.12 16.53 24.38
CA PHE A 61 7.45 17.14 24.26
C PHE A 61 7.75 17.60 22.82
N GLU A 62 8.95 17.31 22.31
CA GLU A 62 9.38 17.69 20.96
C GLU A 62 8.47 17.12 19.86
N ASP A 63 7.97 15.89 20.03
CA ASP A 63 7.04 15.26 19.09
C ASP A 63 5.76 16.10 18.94
N ALA A 64 5.26 16.69 20.03
CA ALA A 64 4.08 17.54 20.00
C ALA A 64 4.33 18.84 19.21
N GLU A 65 5.53 19.43 19.34
CA GLU A 65 5.89 20.64 18.62
C GLU A 65 6.07 20.38 17.11
N ILE A 66 6.73 19.27 16.76
CA ILE A 66 6.89 18.83 15.38
C ILE A 66 5.50 18.55 14.77
N ALA A 67 4.69 17.72 15.43
CA ALA A 67 3.37 17.35 14.93
C ALA A 67 2.42 18.55 14.84
N SER A 68 2.42 19.47 15.80
CA SER A 68 1.63 20.70 15.73
C SER A 68 1.97 21.54 14.51
N ARG A 69 3.27 21.75 14.21
CA ARG A 69 3.70 22.48 13.02
C ARG A 69 3.37 21.76 11.72
N ALA A 70 3.63 20.46 11.65
CA ALA A 70 3.41 19.65 10.45
C ALA A 70 1.91 19.50 10.12
N LEU A 71 1.07 19.32 11.14
CA LEU A 71 -0.36 19.05 11.00
C LEU A 71 -1.22 20.30 11.08
N GLY A 72 -0.70 21.42 11.57
CA GLY A 72 -1.47 22.64 11.82
C GLY A 72 -2.51 22.45 12.92
N ILE A 73 -2.21 21.62 13.93
CA ILE A 73 -3.09 21.37 15.09
C ILE A 73 -2.63 22.15 16.31
N ALA A 74 -3.55 22.43 17.24
CA ALA A 74 -3.26 23.24 18.41
C ALA A 74 -2.22 22.56 19.34
N LEU A 75 -1.16 23.29 19.67
CA LEU A 75 -0.20 22.90 20.71
C LEU A 75 -0.74 23.35 22.07
N THR A 76 -0.95 22.40 22.96
CA THR A 76 -1.44 22.61 24.33
C THR A 76 -0.41 22.12 25.34
N LYS A 77 -0.80 22.03 26.61
CA LYS A 77 0.09 21.60 27.70
C LYS A 77 -0.65 20.64 28.63
N ARG A 78 0.02 19.60 29.12
CA ARG A 78 -0.57 18.61 30.04
C ARG A 78 0.35 18.28 31.21
N GLY A 79 -0.01 18.80 32.39
CA GLY A 79 0.74 18.52 33.62
C GLY A 79 2.15 19.11 33.60
N LYS A 80 3.00 18.65 34.53
CA LYS A 80 4.39 19.07 34.65
C LYS A 80 5.33 17.88 34.76
N HIS A 81 6.50 17.98 34.13
CA HIS A 81 7.61 17.05 34.28
C HIS A 81 8.86 17.85 34.64
N LEU A 82 9.55 17.47 35.72
CA LEU A 82 10.71 18.20 36.25
C LEU A 82 10.44 19.71 36.46
N GLY A 83 9.23 20.05 36.92
CA GLY A 83 8.80 21.43 37.17
C GLY A 83 8.37 22.23 35.93
N THR A 84 8.57 21.70 34.73
CA THR A 84 8.23 22.36 33.45
C THR A 84 6.94 21.80 32.88
N ASP A 85 6.11 22.65 32.23
CA ASP A 85 4.91 22.20 31.54
C ASP A 85 5.28 21.24 30.39
N VAL A 86 4.54 20.14 30.23
CA VAL A 86 4.76 19.20 29.11
C VAL A 86 3.95 19.65 27.89
N PRO A 87 4.58 20.02 26.75
CA PRO A 87 3.88 20.30 25.50
C PRO A 87 3.11 19.07 25.03
N MET A 88 1.89 19.26 24.53
CA MET A 88 1.03 18.18 24.05
C MET A 88 0.15 18.62 22.88
N CYS A 89 0.02 17.76 21.88
CA CYS A 89 -1.04 17.84 20.88
C CYS A 89 -1.66 16.46 20.68
N GLY A 90 -2.87 16.40 20.13
CA GLY A 90 -3.53 15.12 19.90
C GLY A 90 -4.44 15.13 18.68
N VAL A 91 -4.65 13.93 18.13
CA VAL A 91 -5.53 13.66 17.00
C VAL A 91 -6.56 12.60 17.38
N PRO A 92 -7.83 12.73 16.98
CA PRO A 92 -8.83 11.70 17.26
C PRO A 92 -8.48 10.38 16.55
N VAL A 93 -8.68 9.24 17.22
CA VAL A 93 -8.34 7.90 16.69
C VAL A 93 -9.07 7.61 15.37
N HIS A 94 -10.34 8.02 15.26
CA HIS A 94 -11.14 7.81 14.05
C HIS A 94 -10.68 8.62 12.83
N ALA A 95 -9.83 9.63 13.02
CA ALA A 95 -9.26 10.46 11.96
C ALA A 95 -7.73 10.27 11.84
N ALA A 96 -7.15 9.30 12.55
CA ALA A 96 -5.71 9.15 12.67
C ALA A 96 -5.02 8.91 11.31
N ASP A 97 -5.65 8.17 10.40
CA ASP A 97 -5.10 7.86 9.08
C ASP A 97 -4.82 9.12 8.26
N ASP A 98 -5.74 10.10 8.25
CA ASP A 98 -5.54 11.36 7.52
C ASP A 98 -4.33 12.15 8.06
N TYR A 99 -4.12 12.14 9.37
CA TYR A 99 -2.96 12.78 9.99
C TYR A 99 -1.67 11.99 9.75
N LEU A 100 -1.72 10.66 9.77
CA LEU A 100 -0.60 9.81 9.38
C LEU A 100 -0.16 10.11 7.96
N GLN A 101 -1.10 10.22 7.01
CA GLN A 101 -0.80 10.54 5.61
C GLN A 101 0.01 11.83 5.49
N ARG A 102 -0.41 12.87 6.21
CA ARG A 102 0.24 14.20 6.18
C ARG A 102 1.63 14.18 6.80
N LEU A 103 1.82 13.45 7.91
CA LEU A 103 3.13 13.29 8.55
C LEU A 103 4.09 12.54 7.63
N ILE A 104 3.63 11.43 7.04
CA ILE A 104 4.42 10.58 6.14
C ILE A 104 4.80 11.35 4.86
N ALA A 105 3.87 12.12 4.29
CA ALA A 105 4.14 12.97 3.12
C ALA A 105 5.18 14.07 3.39
N GLN A 106 5.36 14.48 4.65
CA GLN A 106 6.40 15.41 5.09
C GLN A 106 7.70 14.70 5.51
N GLY A 107 7.80 13.38 5.33
CA GLY A 107 8.98 12.58 5.63
C GLY A 107 9.11 12.12 7.08
N HIS A 108 8.06 12.27 7.91
CA HIS A 108 8.08 11.79 9.29
C HIS A 108 7.70 10.31 9.38
N ARG A 109 8.43 9.53 10.19
CA ARG A 109 8.04 8.17 10.61
C ARG A 109 7.22 8.25 11.88
N VAL A 110 6.21 7.39 12.03
CA VAL A 110 5.29 7.42 13.17
C VAL A 110 5.18 6.04 13.82
N ALA A 111 5.49 5.95 15.11
CA ALA A 111 5.25 4.77 15.93
C ALA A 111 3.83 4.85 16.51
N VAL A 112 3.01 3.83 16.24
CA VAL A 112 1.64 3.73 16.77
C VAL A 112 1.64 2.86 18.00
N CYS A 113 1.35 3.47 19.14
CA CYS A 113 1.34 2.83 20.45
C CYS A 113 -0.09 2.63 20.94
N GLU A 114 -0.45 1.36 21.14
CA GLU A 114 -1.79 0.90 21.49
C GLU A 114 -1.87 0.40 22.93
N GLN A 115 -3.10 0.28 23.44
CA GLN A 115 -3.37 -0.39 24.72
C GLN A 115 -3.36 -1.91 24.49
N ILE A 116 -2.40 -2.60 25.11
CA ILE A 116 -2.24 -4.05 24.98
C ILE A 116 -3.06 -4.79 26.06
N GLU A 117 -3.52 -4.06 27.07
CA GLU A 117 -4.27 -4.57 28.21
C GLU A 117 -5.61 -3.84 28.32
N ASP A 118 -6.66 -4.56 28.70
CA ASP A 118 -7.96 -3.97 28.99
C ASP A 118 -7.87 -3.06 30.24
N PRO A 119 -8.45 -1.84 30.21
CA PRO A 119 -8.55 -0.98 31.40
C PRO A 119 -9.09 -1.65 32.67
N ALA A 120 -9.99 -2.63 32.54
CA ALA A 120 -10.52 -3.42 33.65
C ALA A 120 -9.46 -4.35 34.26
N GLU A 121 -8.63 -4.99 33.44
CA GLU A 121 -7.50 -5.81 33.90
C GLU A 121 -6.42 -4.95 34.56
N ALA A 122 -6.14 -3.77 34.01
CA ALA A 122 -5.21 -2.82 34.62
C ALA A 122 -5.69 -2.36 36.01
N ARG A 123 -6.99 -2.12 36.18
CA ARG A 123 -7.60 -1.78 37.48
C ARG A 123 -7.42 -2.88 38.53
N LYS A 124 -7.39 -4.17 38.12
CA LYS A 124 -7.12 -5.29 39.04
C LYS A 124 -5.69 -5.27 39.60
N ARG A 125 -4.72 -4.69 38.88
CA ARG A 125 -3.32 -4.54 39.34
C ARG A 125 -3.14 -3.40 40.35
N GLY A 126 -4.17 -2.59 40.57
CA GLY A 126 -4.22 -1.55 41.60
C GLY A 126 -4.67 -0.19 41.07
N PRO A 127 -5.14 0.72 41.94
CA PRO A 127 -5.74 2.00 41.54
C PRO A 127 -4.76 3.00 40.90
N LYS A 128 -3.45 2.77 41.02
CA LYS A 128 -2.39 3.57 40.38
C LYS A 128 -1.73 2.87 39.19
N ALA A 129 -2.16 1.65 38.85
CA ALA A 129 -1.57 0.90 37.76
C ALA A 129 -2.00 1.53 36.41
N VAL A 130 -1.03 1.87 35.58
CA VAL A 130 -1.27 2.36 34.22
C VAL A 130 -1.48 1.15 33.31
N VAL A 131 -2.46 1.27 32.41
CA VAL A 131 -2.71 0.31 31.32
C VAL A 131 -1.41 0.08 30.55
N ARG A 132 -1.03 -1.18 30.34
CA ARG A 132 0.15 -1.49 29.53
C ARG A 132 -0.08 -1.07 28.08
N ARG A 133 0.95 -0.43 27.52
CA ARG A 133 0.96 0.03 26.14
C ARG A 133 2.27 -0.36 25.49
N ASP A 134 2.20 -0.64 24.21
CA ASP A 134 3.37 -0.96 23.40
C ASP A 134 3.15 -0.52 21.95
N VAL A 135 4.24 -0.40 21.20
CA VAL A 135 4.20 -0.10 19.78
C VAL A 135 3.71 -1.34 19.03
N VAL A 136 2.58 -1.21 18.34
CA VAL A 136 2.03 -2.29 17.50
C VAL A 136 2.44 -2.16 16.04
N ARG A 137 3.00 -1.00 15.67
CA ARG A 137 3.40 -0.68 14.29
C ARG A 137 4.30 0.54 14.22
N LEU A 138 5.26 0.50 13.30
CA LEU A 138 5.94 1.68 12.76
C LEU A 138 5.40 1.98 11.36
N VAL A 139 4.86 3.18 11.17
CA VAL A 139 4.37 3.68 9.89
C VAL A 139 5.49 4.48 9.24
N THR A 140 5.92 4.03 8.06
CA THR A 140 6.97 4.67 7.26
C THR A 140 6.50 4.82 5.82
N PRO A 141 7.13 5.69 5.01
CA PRO A 141 6.72 5.89 3.62
C PRO A 141 6.68 4.60 2.79
N GLY A 142 7.59 3.66 3.02
CA GLY A 142 7.64 2.37 2.31
C GLY A 142 6.77 1.26 2.91
N THR A 143 6.11 1.47 4.05
CA THR A 143 5.42 0.39 4.81
C THR A 143 3.91 0.61 4.98
N LEU A 144 3.33 1.40 4.09
CA LEU A 144 1.90 1.73 4.05
C LEU A 144 1.08 0.57 3.49
N THR A 145 -0.08 0.31 4.10
CA THR A 145 -0.99 -0.80 3.71
C THR A 145 -2.45 -0.39 3.59
N GLU A 146 -2.80 0.75 4.17
CA GLU A 146 -4.15 1.31 4.24
C GLU A 146 -4.54 1.90 2.90
N GLU A 147 -5.79 1.73 2.50
CA GLU A 147 -6.29 2.27 1.22
C GLU A 147 -6.25 3.79 1.16
N THR A 148 -6.51 4.46 2.30
CA THR A 148 -6.50 5.92 2.41
C THR A 148 -5.10 6.52 2.22
N LEU A 149 -4.05 5.75 2.50
CA LEU A 149 -2.65 6.20 2.44
C LEU A 149 -1.98 5.88 1.11
N LEU A 150 -2.59 5.04 0.27
CA LEU A 150 -2.02 4.53 -0.97
C LEU A 150 -2.79 5.02 -2.19
N ASP A 151 -2.09 5.43 -3.24
CA ASP A 151 -2.71 5.53 -4.57
C ASP A 151 -3.07 4.11 -5.04
N ALA A 152 -4.37 3.86 -5.27
CA ALA A 152 -4.88 2.58 -5.76
C ALA A 152 -4.20 2.14 -7.06
N ARG A 153 -3.88 3.06 -7.96
CA ARG A 153 -3.40 2.74 -9.31
C ARG A 153 -1.87 2.73 -9.42
N SER A 154 -1.13 2.74 -8.30
CA SER A 154 0.33 2.64 -8.29
C SER A 154 0.85 1.75 -7.17
N HIS A 155 2.04 1.19 -7.38
CA HIS A 155 2.80 0.51 -6.34
C HIS A 155 3.39 1.50 -5.34
N ASN A 156 3.63 1.03 -4.12
CA ASN A 156 4.40 1.73 -3.10
C ASN A 156 5.57 0.85 -2.64
N PHE A 157 6.68 0.90 -3.38
CA PHE A 157 7.83 0.05 -3.10
C PHE A 157 8.67 0.59 -1.93
N LEU A 158 9.05 -0.33 -1.05
CA LEU A 158 10.19 -0.23 -0.16
C LEU A 158 11.38 -0.91 -0.84
N THR A 159 12.47 -0.20 -1.05
CA THR A 159 13.64 -0.73 -1.78
C THR A 159 14.87 -0.78 -0.89
N ALA A 160 15.49 -1.94 -0.74
CA ALA A 160 16.79 -2.09 -0.10
C ALA A 160 17.90 -2.08 -1.15
N LEU A 161 18.96 -1.30 -0.90
CA LEU A 161 20.15 -1.26 -1.73
C LEU A 161 21.34 -1.87 -0.98
N PHE A 162 22.06 -2.72 -1.69
CA PHE A 162 23.27 -3.34 -1.17
C PHE A 162 24.42 -3.17 -2.15
N ARG A 163 25.51 -2.52 -1.73
CA ARG A 163 26.69 -2.35 -2.58
C ARG A 163 27.42 -3.67 -2.75
N ALA A 164 27.49 -4.18 -3.98
CA ALA A 164 28.28 -5.36 -4.30
C ALA A 164 29.78 -5.05 -4.21
N ALA A 165 30.58 -6.02 -3.76
CA ALA A 165 32.02 -5.91 -3.83
C ALA A 165 32.46 -5.96 -5.31
N GLY A 166 33.00 -4.85 -5.82
CA GLY A 166 33.52 -4.76 -7.18
C GLY A 166 34.92 -5.36 -7.31
N LYS A 167 35.31 -5.75 -8.54
CA LYS A 167 36.71 -5.96 -8.88
C LYS A 167 37.40 -4.60 -8.99
N GLU A 168 38.68 -4.50 -8.62
CA GLU A 168 39.46 -3.26 -8.85
C GLU A 168 39.35 -2.83 -10.32
N GLY A 169 39.01 -1.56 -10.55
CA GLY A 169 38.81 -0.99 -11.88
C GLY A 169 37.45 -1.24 -12.54
N SER A 170 36.53 -1.98 -11.90
CA SER A 170 35.13 -2.10 -12.38
C SER A 170 34.22 -1.05 -11.77
N GLU A 171 33.18 -0.66 -12.52
CA GLU A 171 32.15 0.24 -12.03
C GLU A 171 31.43 -0.37 -10.80
N PRO A 172 31.12 0.42 -9.75
CA PRO A 172 30.34 -0.08 -8.62
C PRO A 172 28.99 -0.63 -9.09
N ALA A 173 28.60 -1.77 -8.52
CA ALA A 173 27.29 -2.37 -8.72
C ALA A 173 26.52 -2.41 -7.39
N TYR A 174 25.20 -2.31 -7.50
CA TYR A 174 24.28 -2.43 -6.38
C TYR A 174 23.30 -3.56 -6.66
N ALA A 175 23.02 -4.36 -5.65
CA ALA A 175 21.85 -5.22 -5.64
C ALA A 175 20.66 -4.45 -5.08
N LEU A 176 19.49 -4.69 -5.67
CA LEU A 176 18.22 -4.11 -5.27
C LEU A 176 17.29 -5.24 -4.84
N ALA A 177 16.54 -4.98 -3.78
CA ALA A 177 15.38 -5.77 -3.40
C ALA A 177 14.22 -4.82 -3.12
N SER A 178 13.13 -4.90 -3.87
CA SER A 178 11.99 -4.01 -3.75
C SER A 178 10.73 -4.79 -3.40
N LEU A 179 10.02 -4.37 -2.36
CA LEU A 179 8.77 -4.97 -1.89
C LEU A 179 7.66 -3.94 -1.85
N ASP A 180 6.53 -4.23 -2.48
CA ASP A 180 5.27 -3.56 -2.19
C ASP A 180 4.53 -4.36 -1.11
N ILE A 181 4.55 -3.86 0.12
CA ILE A 181 3.96 -4.56 1.28
C ILE A 181 2.46 -4.76 1.13
N SER A 182 1.77 -3.87 0.39
CA SER A 182 0.33 -3.93 0.21
C SER A 182 -0.11 -5.04 -0.76
N THR A 183 0.78 -5.51 -1.62
CA THR A 183 0.46 -6.53 -2.65
C THR A 183 1.32 -7.79 -2.55
N GLY A 184 2.42 -7.73 -1.82
CA GLY A 184 3.42 -8.78 -1.73
C GLY A 184 4.36 -8.88 -2.93
N GLU A 185 4.27 -7.95 -3.90
CA GLU A 185 5.14 -7.91 -5.08
C GLU A 185 6.60 -7.73 -4.64
N LEU A 186 7.46 -8.68 -5.01
CA LEU A 186 8.87 -8.72 -4.62
C LEU A 186 9.75 -8.82 -5.85
N ILE A 187 10.64 -7.84 -6.03
CA ILE A 187 11.58 -7.76 -7.15
C ILE A 187 12.99 -7.79 -6.61
N ALA A 188 13.87 -8.57 -7.23
CA ALA A 188 15.30 -8.54 -6.95
C ALA A 188 16.10 -8.39 -8.24
N SER A 189 17.11 -7.53 -8.22
CA SER A 189 17.93 -7.25 -9.40
C SER A 189 19.32 -6.77 -9.02
N SER A 190 20.21 -6.71 -10.02
CA SER A 190 21.54 -6.11 -9.92
C SER A 190 21.67 -4.99 -10.94
N VAL A 191 22.14 -3.82 -10.50
CA VAL A 191 22.29 -2.63 -11.33
C VAL A 191 23.70 -2.04 -11.19
N ARG A 192 24.21 -1.46 -12.28
CA ARG A 192 25.43 -0.65 -12.24
C ARG A 192 25.10 0.74 -11.67
N LEU A 193 26.09 1.42 -11.09
CA LEU A 193 25.90 2.77 -10.55
C LEU A 193 25.34 3.75 -11.61
N SER A 194 25.84 3.67 -12.85
CA SER A 194 25.36 4.47 -14.00
C SER A 194 23.87 4.29 -14.30
N ASP A 195 23.35 3.06 -14.16
CA ASP A 195 21.94 2.75 -14.46
C ASP A 195 21.03 2.92 -13.21
N LEU A 196 21.59 3.10 -12.01
CA LEU A 196 20.84 3.15 -10.74
C LEU A 196 19.80 4.28 -10.71
N ALA A 197 20.10 5.44 -11.27
CA ALA A 197 19.17 6.56 -11.36
C ALA A 197 17.89 6.17 -12.16
N GLY A 198 18.08 5.48 -13.27
CA GLY A 198 16.99 4.98 -14.12
C GLY A 198 16.15 3.92 -13.41
N GLU A 199 16.80 3.03 -12.65
CA GLU A 199 16.12 2.01 -11.85
C GLU A 199 15.30 2.59 -10.70
N LEU A 200 15.84 3.54 -9.94
CA LEU A 200 15.09 4.23 -8.90
C LEU A 200 13.92 5.04 -9.47
N ALA A 201 14.09 5.66 -10.65
CA ALA A 201 12.99 6.35 -11.34
C ALA A 201 11.91 5.37 -11.87
N ARG A 202 12.31 4.16 -12.26
CA ARG A 202 11.39 3.09 -12.70
C ARG A 202 10.55 2.54 -11.55
N LEU A 203 11.22 2.14 -10.47
CA LEU A 203 10.59 1.55 -9.29
C LEU A 203 9.84 2.60 -8.47
N LYS A 204 10.33 3.84 -8.46
CA LYS A 204 9.78 4.96 -7.70
C LYS A 204 9.46 4.59 -6.24
N PRO A 205 10.48 4.15 -5.48
CA PRO A 205 10.26 3.73 -4.10
C PRO A 205 9.78 4.90 -3.23
N GLY A 206 8.89 4.62 -2.28
CA GLY A 206 8.54 5.58 -1.23
C GLY A 206 9.68 5.73 -0.21
N GLU A 207 10.47 4.67 -0.03
CA GLU A 207 11.56 4.59 0.95
C GLU A 207 12.67 3.67 0.45
N VAL A 208 13.92 4.11 0.65
CA VAL A 208 15.13 3.37 0.28
C VAL A 208 15.97 3.06 1.51
N LEU A 209 16.21 1.77 1.74
CA LEU A 209 17.04 1.26 2.82
C LEU A 209 18.49 1.11 2.33
N VAL A 210 19.44 1.59 3.13
CA VAL A 210 20.87 1.41 2.88
C VAL A 210 21.58 1.00 4.16
N GLY A 211 22.73 0.33 4.04
CA GLY A 211 23.63 0.14 5.17
C GLY A 211 24.11 1.50 5.73
N ASP A 212 24.25 1.60 7.04
CA ASP A 212 24.82 2.76 7.74
C ASP A 212 26.22 3.13 7.23
N ASP A 213 27.00 2.14 6.79
CA ASP A 213 28.27 2.30 6.09
C ASP A 213 28.17 3.04 4.74
N SER A 214 27.01 2.97 4.08
CA SER A 214 26.75 3.50 2.74
C SER A 214 25.88 4.77 2.77
N ALA A 215 25.22 5.05 3.89
CA ALA A 215 24.33 6.21 4.06
C ALA A 215 25.04 7.57 3.90
N GLY A 216 26.36 7.63 4.18
CA GLY A 216 27.18 8.83 4.02
C GLY A 216 27.67 9.10 2.58
N VAL A 217 27.43 8.18 1.63
CA VAL A 217 27.90 8.33 0.25
C VAL A 217 27.06 9.40 -0.46
N ALA A 218 27.67 10.57 -0.72
CA ALA A 218 26.98 11.74 -1.27
C ALA A 218 26.27 11.48 -2.60
N GLU A 219 26.88 10.70 -3.50
CA GLU A 219 26.27 10.34 -4.78
C GLU A 219 25.03 9.46 -4.60
N LEU A 220 25.09 8.46 -3.73
CA LEU A 220 23.96 7.56 -3.46
C LEU A 220 22.79 8.34 -2.85
N ARG A 221 23.09 9.20 -1.86
CA ARG A 221 22.09 10.09 -1.24
C ARG A 221 21.41 10.97 -2.28
N ARG A 222 22.19 11.59 -3.18
CA ARG A 222 21.67 12.43 -4.26
C ARG A 222 20.70 11.66 -5.16
N LEU A 223 21.07 10.46 -5.60
CA LEU A 223 20.24 9.63 -6.49
C LEU A 223 18.90 9.25 -5.83
N ILE A 224 18.90 8.96 -4.53
CA ILE A 224 17.71 8.61 -3.76
C ILE A 224 16.79 9.82 -3.57
N GLU A 225 17.36 10.99 -3.24
CA GLU A 225 16.62 12.25 -3.11
C GLU A 225 16.02 12.67 -4.48
N GLU A 226 16.75 12.48 -5.58
CA GLU A 226 16.28 12.71 -6.95
C GLU A 226 15.09 11.83 -7.34
N ALA A 227 15.05 10.60 -6.87
CA ALA A 227 13.91 9.70 -7.05
C ALA A 227 12.69 10.08 -6.19
N GLY A 228 12.85 11.03 -5.24
CA GLY A 228 11.82 11.45 -4.31
C GLY A 228 11.56 10.47 -3.16
N ALA A 229 12.51 9.59 -2.88
CA ALA A 229 12.37 8.56 -1.85
C ALA A 229 13.00 8.99 -0.52
N ALA A 230 12.45 8.53 0.60
CA ALA A 230 13.07 8.71 1.92
C ALA A 230 14.30 7.80 2.05
N LEU A 231 15.44 8.36 2.45
CA LEU A 231 16.66 7.58 2.76
C LEU A 231 16.61 7.09 4.22
N THR A 232 16.62 5.78 4.42
CA THR A 232 16.63 5.15 5.75
C THR A 232 17.92 4.36 5.96
N PRO A 233 18.87 4.86 6.77
CA PRO A 233 20.04 4.11 7.21
C PRO A 233 19.61 2.93 8.10
N CYS A 234 20.14 1.75 7.83
CA CYS A 234 19.91 0.53 8.60
C CYS A 234 21.27 -0.07 9.01
N PRO A 235 21.37 -0.73 10.17
CA PRO A 235 22.59 -1.41 10.57
C PRO A 235 23.09 -2.34 9.46
N ARG A 236 24.37 -2.21 9.07
CA ARG A 236 24.99 -3.04 8.02
C ARG A 236 24.81 -4.54 8.24
N ALA A 237 24.74 -4.98 9.49
CA ALA A 237 24.50 -6.37 9.88
C ALA A 237 23.13 -6.93 9.45
N HIS A 238 22.15 -6.08 9.13
CA HIS A 238 20.87 -6.52 8.56
C HIS A 238 21.02 -7.02 7.12
N PHE A 239 22.02 -6.51 6.38
CA PHE A 239 22.29 -6.86 4.98
C PHE A 239 23.21 -8.08 4.90
N ASP A 240 22.68 -9.24 5.29
CA ASP A 240 23.41 -10.50 5.29
C ASP A 240 22.77 -11.51 4.33
N SER A 241 23.60 -12.09 3.44
CA SER A 241 23.12 -13.00 2.40
C SER A 241 22.57 -14.32 2.94
N VAL A 242 23.15 -14.85 4.03
CA VAL A 242 22.71 -16.13 4.63
C VAL A 242 21.37 -15.93 5.34
N ARG A 243 21.23 -14.81 6.06
CA ARG A 243 19.95 -14.40 6.67
C ARG A 243 18.90 -14.13 5.61
N GLY A 244 19.26 -13.46 4.51
CA GLY A 244 18.35 -13.18 3.41
C GLY A 244 17.81 -14.44 2.73
N GLU A 245 18.70 -15.39 2.40
CA GLU A 245 18.30 -16.67 1.81
C GLU A 245 17.36 -17.46 2.73
N ARG A 246 17.76 -17.62 4.01
CA ARG A 246 16.94 -18.31 5.00
C ARG A 246 15.60 -17.60 5.23
N GLY A 247 15.62 -16.26 5.31
CA GLY A 247 14.42 -15.45 5.48
C GLY A 247 13.45 -15.64 4.33
N LEU A 248 13.93 -15.58 3.09
CA LEU A 248 13.10 -15.77 1.90
C LEU A 248 12.53 -17.19 1.82
N LYS A 249 13.35 -18.22 2.06
CA LYS A 249 12.91 -19.63 2.11
C LYS A 249 11.82 -19.84 3.15
N ASN A 250 12.02 -19.34 4.37
CA ASN A 250 11.05 -19.45 5.45
C ASN A 250 9.73 -18.74 5.11
N ARG A 251 9.78 -17.56 4.47
CA ARG A 251 8.57 -16.80 4.13
C ARG A 251 7.79 -17.38 2.95
N LEU A 252 8.49 -17.98 1.98
CA LEU A 252 7.85 -18.65 0.84
C LEU A 252 7.44 -20.10 1.16
N GLY A 253 7.92 -20.66 2.28
CA GLY A 253 7.65 -22.06 2.66
C GLY A 253 8.36 -23.08 1.76
N VAL A 254 9.54 -22.74 1.23
CA VAL A 254 10.28 -23.58 0.26
C VAL A 254 11.63 -24.02 0.81
N ALA A 255 12.11 -25.18 0.37
CA ALA A 255 13.44 -25.68 0.72
C ALA A 255 14.57 -25.03 -0.10
N ALA A 256 14.26 -24.66 -1.35
CA ALA A 256 15.21 -24.16 -2.34
C ALA A 256 14.61 -22.96 -3.10
N LEU A 257 15.46 -22.08 -3.62
CA LEU A 257 15.04 -20.88 -4.35
C LEU A 257 15.17 -21.03 -5.88
N ASP A 258 15.69 -22.16 -6.35
CA ASP A 258 16.04 -22.41 -7.76
C ASP A 258 14.86 -22.19 -8.71
N ALA A 259 13.64 -22.48 -8.26
CA ALA A 259 12.41 -22.26 -9.01
C ALA A 259 12.09 -20.76 -9.29
N PHE A 260 12.69 -19.84 -8.54
CA PHE A 260 12.49 -18.39 -8.67
C PHE A 260 13.70 -17.67 -9.30
N GLY A 261 14.72 -18.43 -9.70
CA GLY A 261 15.94 -17.93 -10.30
C GLY A 261 17.16 -18.00 -9.38
N GLU A 262 18.34 -17.83 -9.97
CA GLU A 262 19.62 -17.93 -9.26
C GLU A 262 20.02 -16.60 -8.60
N PHE A 263 19.71 -16.39 -7.34
CA PHE A 263 20.06 -15.14 -6.66
C PHE A 263 21.55 -15.05 -6.31
N THR A 264 22.15 -13.90 -6.57
CA THR A 264 23.54 -13.63 -6.17
C THR A 264 23.64 -13.32 -4.67
N LYS A 265 24.82 -13.46 -4.07
CA LYS A 265 25.03 -13.09 -2.64
C LYS A 265 24.66 -11.63 -2.35
N PRO A 266 25.01 -10.64 -3.20
CA PRO A 266 24.54 -9.27 -3.05
C PRO A 266 23.00 -9.12 -3.07
N GLU A 267 22.31 -9.80 -3.99
CA GLU A 267 20.84 -9.81 -4.06
C GLU A 267 20.21 -10.38 -2.78
N LEU A 268 20.75 -11.50 -2.29
CA LEU A 268 20.32 -12.09 -1.03
C LEU A 268 20.60 -11.16 0.17
N ALA A 269 21.71 -10.42 0.17
CA ALA A 269 21.99 -9.44 1.23
C ALA A 269 21.02 -8.26 1.21
N ALA A 270 20.65 -7.75 0.03
CA ALA A 270 19.61 -6.73 -0.10
C ALA A 270 18.25 -7.23 0.41
N LEU A 271 17.86 -8.46 0.03
CA LEU A 271 16.66 -9.13 0.55
C LEU A 271 16.71 -9.30 2.08
N GLY A 272 17.87 -9.66 2.65
CA GLY A 272 18.06 -9.75 4.10
C GLY A 272 17.80 -8.43 4.82
N GLY A 273 18.33 -7.33 4.29
CA GLY A 273 18.08 -5.98 4.82
C GLY A 273 16.61 -5.59 4.74
N LEU A 274 16.00 -5.81 3.57
CA LEU A 274 14.58 -5.54 3.31
C LEU A 274 13.66 -6.30 4.28
N LEU A 275 13.80 -7.62 4.36
CA LEU A 275 12.95 -8.48 5.19
C LEU A 275 13.13 -8.19 6.68
N THR A 276 14.35 -7.88 7.12
CA THR A 276 14.61 -7.50 8.51
C THR A 276 13.92 -6.19 8.86
N TYR A 277 13.97 -5.19 7.99
CA TYR A 277 13.30 -3.91 8.22
C TYR A 277 11.77 -4.05 8.24
N VAL A 278 11.23 -4.88 7.35
CA VAL A 278 9.81 -5.24 7.35
C VAL A 278 9.41 -5.90 8.67
N GLU A 279 10.19 -6.86 9.16
CA GLU A 279 9.94 -7.52 10.45
C GLU A 279 9.92 -6.52 11.63
N ILE A 280 10.84 -5.56 11.63
CA ILE A 280 10.90 -4.49 12.66
C ILE A 280 9.66 -3.58 12.55
N THR A 281 9.37 -3.07 11.36
CA THR A 281 8.28 -2.08 11.17
C THR A 281 6.89 -2.68 11.37
N GLN A 282 6.72 -3.96 11.08
CA GLN A 282 5.47 -4.70 11.27
C GLN A 282 5.38 -5.40 12.64
N VAL A 283 6.35 -5.16 13.55
CA VAL A 283 6.38 -5.69 14.93
C VAL A 283 6.19 -7.22 14.94
N GLY A 284 7.00 -7.92 14.13
CA GLY A 284 6.99 -9.37 14.01
C GLY A 284 5.88 -9.95 13.14
N LYS A 285 4.89 -9.15 12.69
CA LYS A 285 3.90 -9.62 11.72
C LYS A 285 4.52 -9.77 10.34
N ALA A 286 4.18 -10.87 9.67
CA ALA A 286 4.68 -11.17 8.33
C ALA A 286 3.72 -10.63 7.27
N PRO A 287 4.12 -9.71 6.38
CA PRO A 287 3.31 -9.43 5.19
C PRO A 287 3.30 -10.64 4.26
N LEU A 288 2.26 -10.69 3.44
CA LEU A 288 2.19 -11.58 2.28
C LEU A 288 3.42 -11.32 1.38
N LEU A 289 4.07 -12.39 0.94
CA LEU A 289 5.10 -12.33 -0.10
C LEU A 289 4.67 -13.19 -1.28
N ARG A 290 4.68 -12.59 -2.47
CA ARG A 290 4.56 -13.32 -3.72
C ARG A 290 5.93 -13.91 -4.09
N PRO A 291 5.97 -14.95 -4.95
CA PRO A 291 7.21 -15.42 -5.53
C PRO A 291 8.07 -14.26 -6.06
N PRO A 292 9.37 -14.18 -5.70
CA PRO A 292 10.21 -13.07 -6.11
C PRO A 292 10.45 -13.11 -7.62
N ARG A 293 10.33 -11.96 -8.27
CA ARG A 293 10.72 -11.76 -9.66
C ARG A 293 12.18 -11.33 -9.72
N LYS A 294 13.06 -12.24 -10.15
CA LYS A 294 14.45 -11.89 -10.47
C LYS A 294 14.52 -11.22 -11.84
N GLU A 295 15.04 -9.99 -11.88
CA GLU A 295 15.31 -9.28 -13.13
C GLU A 295 16.79 -9.41 -13.47
N SER A 296 17.09 -10.23 -14.47
CA SER A 296 18.45 -10.45 -14.94
C SER A 296 18.97 -9.26 -15.77
N ALA A 297 20.28 -9.03 -15.72
CA ALA A 297 20.92 -8.01 -16.54
C ALA A 297 20.58 -8.21 -18.03
N GLY A 298 20.16 -7.14 -18.70
CA GLY A 298 19.80 -7.15 -20.12
C GLY A 298 18.43 -7.74 -20.45
N SER A 299 17.62 -8.17 -19.47
CA SER A 299 16.25 -8.68 -19.70
C SER A 299 15.19 -7.57 -19.93
N LEU A 300 15.54 -6.33 -19.59
CA LEU A 300 14.68 -5.16 -19.70
C LEU A 300 15.38 -4.07 -20.52
N LEU A 301 14.60 -3.28 -21.25
CA LEU A 301 15.06 -2.07 -21.95
C LEU A 301 15.54 -1.06 -20.91
N VAL A 302 16.83 -0.72 -20.97
CA VAL A 302 17.42 0.29 -20.09
C VAL A 302 16.99 1.67 -20.58
N ILE A 303 16.32 2.41 -19.70
CA ILE A 303 15.89 3.79 -19.93
C ILE A 303 16.38 4.61 -18.75
N ASP A 304 17.26 5.57 -19.01
CA ASP A 304 17.79 6.46 -17.97
C ASP A 304 16.69 7.39 -17.40
N ALA A 305 16.95 7.99 -16.24
CA ALA A 305 15.98 8.83 -15.56
C ALA A 305 15.54 10.05 -16.41
N ALA A 306 16.49 10.67 -17.11
CA ALA A 306 16.25 11.82 -17.98
C ALA A 306 15.32 11.46 -19.15
N THR A 307 15.55 10.33 -19.81
CA THR A 307 14.71 9.84 -20.91
C THR A 307 13.31 9.51 -20.42
N ARG A 308 13.16 8.86 -19.27
CA ARG A 308 11.84 8.56 -18.67
C ARG A 308 11.04 9.84 -18.43
N ALA A 309 11.68 10.89 -17.92
CA ALA A 309 11.06 12.20 -17.72
C ALA A 309 10.75 12.90 -19.05
N ASN A 310 11.71 12.93 -19.98
CA ASN A 310 11.58 13.58 -21.30
C ASN A 310 10.49 12.96 -22.18
N LEU A 311 10.28 11.65 -22.06
CA LEU A 311 9.20 10.91 -22.72
C LEU A 311 7.88 10.96 -21.96
N GLU A 312 7.87 11.56 -20.77
CA GLU A 312 6.69 11.69 -19.91
C GLU A 312 5.97 10.33 -19.71
N LEU A 313 6.74 9.26 -19.46
CA LEU A 313 6.22 7.88 -19.51
C LEU A 313 5.08 7.66 -18.50
N VAL A 314 5.29 8.08 -17.25
CA VAL A 314 4.34 7.88 -16.15
C VAL A 314 3.74 9.21 -15.68
N ARG A 315 4.53 10.28 -15.68
CA ARG A 315 4.14 11.64 -15.27
C ARG A 315 4.53 12.65 -16.34
N SER A 316 3.74 13.69 -16.49
CA SER A 316 4.09 14.85 -17.32
C SER A 316 5.14 15.72 -16.63
N ASN A 317 5.67 16.71 -17.37
CA ASN A 317 6.60 17.71 -16.84
C ASN A 317 6.02 18.56 -15.70
N GLN A 318 4.69 18.57 -15.53
CA GLN A 318 4.02 19.21 -14.39
C GLN A 318 3.94 18.30 -13.16
N GLY A 319 4.49 17.08 -13.22
CA GLY A 319 4.49 16.09 -12.15
C GLY A 319 3.18 15.31 -11.99
N ALA A 320 2.17 15.58 -12.83
CA ALA A 320 0.87 14.93 -12.79
C ALA A 320 0.81 13.68 -13.67
N ARG A 321 -0.07 12.74 -13.35
CA ARG A 321 -0.41 11.61 -14.25
C ARG A 321 -1.06 12.14 -15.53
N ALA A 322 -1.90 13.16 -15.43
CA ALA A 322 -2.51 13.80 -16.59
C ALA A 322 -1.45 14.34 -17.55
N GLY A 323 -1.61 14.04 -18.84
CA GLY A 323 -0.67 14.42 -19.89
C GLY A 323 0.51 13.46 -20.09
N SER A 324 0.64 12.39 -19.30
CA SER A 324 1.67 11.36 -19.51
C SER A 324 1.27 10.31 -20.56
N LEU A 325 2.25 9.52 -21.03
CA LEU A 325 1.97 8.35 -21.88
C LEU A 325 1.04 7.36 -21.15
N LEU A 326 1.34 7.05 -19.88
CA LEU A 326 0.52 6.15 -19.08
C LEU A 326 -0.95 6.60 -19.06
N ALA A 327 -1.22 7.90 -18.86
CA ALA A 327 -2.59 8.41 -18.90
C ALA A 327 -3.26 8.33 -20.28
N ALA A 328 -2.49 8.41 -21.36
CA ALA A 328 -3.02 8.30 -22.72
C ALA A 328 -3.44 6.87 -23.07
N ILE A 329 -2.69 5.87 -22.60
CA ILE A 329 -2.90 4.45 -22.96
C ILE A 329 -3.76 3.67 -21.98
N ASP A 330 -3.89 4.14 -20.74
CA ASP A 330 -4.58 3.40 -19.70
C ASP A 330 -6.09 3.31 -19.97
N ARG A 331 -6.56 2.08 -20.17
CA ARG A 331 -7.98 1.68 -20.27
C ARG A 331 -8.33 0.59 -19.27
N THR A 332 -7.48 0.34 -18.28
CA THR A 332 -7.72 -0.67 -17.25
C THR A 332 -8.90 -0.26 -16.38
N VAL A 333 -9.76 -1.22 -16.04
CA VAL A 333 -10.96 -0.97 -15.23
C VAL A 333 -10.74 -1.25 -13.75
N THR A 334 -9.66 -1.95 -13.40
CA THR A 334 -9.26 -2.26 -12.02
C THR A 334 -8.03 -1.47 -11.59
N ALA A 335 -7.87 -1.30 -10.28
CA ALA A 335 -6.65 -0.73 -9.70
C ALA A 335 -5.43 -1.65 -9.90
N ALA A 336 -5.64 -2.97 -9.82
CA ALA A 336 -4.59 -3.97 -10.02
C ALA A 336 -4.08 -4.00 -11.47
N GLY A 337 -4.98 -3.99 -12.46
CA GLY A 337 -4.61 -3.87 -13.87
C GLY A 337 -3.88 -2.57 -14.19
N ALA A 338 -4.26 -1.46 -13.56
CA ALA A 338 -3.55 -0.19 -13.71
C ALA A 338 -2.09 -0.25 -13.22
N ARG A 339 -1.85 -0.96 -12.10
CA ARG A 339 -0.50 -1.21 -11.57
C ARG A 339 0.29 -2.12 -12.51
N GLU A 340 -0.32 -3.18 -13.02
CA GLU A 340 0.30 -4.09 -13.99
C GLU A 340 0.72 -3.37 -15.27
N LEU A 341 -0.18 -2.53 -15.83
CA LEU A 341 0.11 -1.68 -16.99
C LEU A 341 1.28 -0.74 -16.72
N ALA A 342 1.29 -0.05 -15.57
CA ALA A 342 2.37 0.84 -15.20
C ALA A 342 3.71 0.10 -15.05
N GLY A 343 3.70 -1.09 -14.43
CA GLY A 343 4.88 -1.94 -14.27
C GLY A 343 5.47 -2.40 -15.60
N ARG A 344 4.62 -2.84 -16.54
CA ARG A 344 5.04 -3.28 -17.89
C ARG A 344 5.49 -2.12 -18.78
N LEU A 345 4.86 -0.95 -18.66
CA LEU A 345 5.31 0.26 -19.36
C LEU A 345 6.66 0.74 -18.83
N GLY A 346 6.88 0.64 -17.51
CA GLY A 346 8.13 0.99 -16.87
C GLY A 346 9.28 0.02 -17.17
N SER A 347 8.95 -1.23 -17.54
CA SER A 347 9.88 -2.34 -17.72
C SER A 347 9.67 -3.07 -19.07
N PRO A 348 9.87 -2.40 -20.23
CA PRO A 348 9.75 -3.06 -21.53
C PRO A 348 10.75 -4.21 -21.66
N LEU A 349 10.35 -5.31 -22.29
CA LEU A 349 11.17 -6.52 -22.39
C LEU A 349 12.17 -6.42 -23.55
N THR A 350 13.28 -7.14 -23.45
CA THR A 350 14.24 -7.36 -24.56
C THR A 350 14.13 -8.76 -25.18
N ASP A 351 13.28 -9.62 -24.64
CA ASP A 351 13.00 -10.93 -25.24
C ASP A 351 11.87 -10.83 -26.27
N ALA A 352 12.23 -10.97 -27.55
CA ALA A 352 11.28 -10.92 -28.66
C ALA A 352 10.18 -11.99 -28.55
N ALA A 353 10.45 -13.18 -28.01
CA ALA A 353 9.45 -14.23 -27.88
C ALA A 353 8.39 -13.82 -26.84
N ALA A 354 8.83 -13.36 -25.67
CA ALA A 354 7.94 -12.87 -24.62
C ALA A 354 7.14 -11.64 -25.06
N VAL A 355 7.73 -10.71 -25.83
CA VAL A 355 6.99 -9.57 -26.41
C VAL A 355 5.91 -10.06 -27.36
N ASN A 356 6.22 -11.01 -28.25
CA ASN A 356 5.24 -11.55 -29.20
C ASN A 356 4.10 -12.31 -28.49
N ALA A 357 4.39 -13.06 -27.43
CA ALA A 357 3.37 -13.74 -26.63
C ALA A 357 2.36 -12.75 -26.03
N ARG A 358 2.84 -11.59 -25.55
CA ARG A 358 1.96 -10.48 -25.09
C ARG A 358 1.13 -9.91 -26.23
N LEU A 359 1.75 -9.69 -27.39
CA LEU A 359 1.05 -9.18 -28.58
C LEU A 359 -0.02 -10.17 -29.07
N ASP A 360 0.17 -11.48 -28.91
CA ASP A 360 -0.82 -12.51 -29.23
C ASP A 360 -2.06 -12.41 -28.34
N ALA A 361 -1.89 -12.20 -27.03
CA ALA A 361 -3.01 -11.98 -26.12
C ALA A 361 -3.82 -10.73 -26.48
N VAL A 362 -3.14 -9.61 -26.75
CA VAL A 362 -3.79 -8.37 -27.18
C VAL A 362 -4.50 -8.56 -28.53
N GLY A 363 -3.85 -9.23 -29.49
CA GLY A 363 -4.40 -9.51 -30.81
C GLY A 363 -5.68 -10.34 -30.76
N TYR A 364 -5.69 -11.42 -29.97
CA TYR A 364 -6.87 -12.25 -29.77
C TYR A 364 -8.06 -11.44 -29.24
N LEU A 365 -7.85 -10.59 -28.23
CA LEU A 365 -8.91 -9.74 -27.68
C LEU A 365 -9.30 -8.56 -28.60
N CYS A 366 -8.45 -8.17 -29.56
CA CYS A 366 -8.82 -7.22 -30.62
C CYS A 366 -9.78 -7.87 -31.62
N GLU A 367 -9.54 -9.13 -31.96
CA GLU A 367 -10.35 -9.91 -32.91
C GLU A 367 -11.71 -10.35 -32.32
N GLU A 368 -11.80 -10.43 -30.98
CA GLU A 368 -13.00 -10.82 -30.24
C GLU A 368 -13.62 -9.66 -29.42
N PRO A 369 -14.23 -8.63 -30.05
CA PRO A 369 -14.71 -7.43 -29.36
C PRO A 369 -15.84 -7.69 -28.36
N ARG A 370 -16.70 -8.68 -28.61
CA ARG A 370 -17.79 -9.04 -27.69
C ARG A 370 -17.25 -9.67 -26.41
N LEU A 371 -16.31 -10.61 -26.56
CA LEU A 371 -15.61 -11.21 -25.43
C LEU A 371 -14.87 -10.13 -24.64
N ARG A 372 -14.09 -9.27 -25.32
CA ARG A 372 -13.36 -8.18 -24.67
C ARG A 372 -14.28 -7.30 -23.82
N GLN A 373 -15.43 -6.89 -24.34
CA GLN A 373 -16.37 -6.06 -23.57
C GLN A 373 -16.95 -6.82 -22.37
N ALA A 374 -17.34 -8.09 -22.55
CA ALA A 374 -17.87 -8.93 -21.46
C ALA A 374 -16.84 -9.11 -20.34
N LEU A 375 -15.58 -9.43 -20.67
CA LEU A 375 -14.49 -9.56 -19.71
C LEU A 375 -14.26 -8.25 -18.95
N ARG A 376 -14.31 -7.11 -19.63
CA ARG A 376 -14.12 -5.79 -19.00
C ARG A 376 -15.25 -5.42 -18.05
N GLU A 377 -16.51 -5.74 -18.38
CA GLU A 377 -17.62 -5.50 -17.45
C GLU A 377 -17.51 -6.37 -16.19
N GLU A 378 -17.13 -7.65 -16.35
CA GLU A 378 -16.89 -8.54 -15.22
C GLU A 378 -15.71 -8.07 -14.34
N LEU A 379 -14.58 -7.71 -14.96
CA LEU A 379 -13.41 -7.16 -14.26
C LEU A 379 -13.73 -5.87 -13.49
N LYS A 380 -14.66 -5.04 -13.97
CA LYS A 380 -15.06 -3.81 -13.29
C LYS A 380 -15.74 -4.06 -11.94
N ALA A 381 -16.38 -5.23 -11.78
CA ALA A 381 -16.94 -5.67 -10.51
C ALA A 381 -15.92 -6.35 -9.59
N ALA A 382 -14.78 -6.81 -10.14
CA ALA A 382 -13.75 -7.50 -9.37
C ALA A 382 -13.01 -6.55 -8.41
N PRO A 383 -12.93 -6.87 -7.10
CA PRO A 383 -12.23 -6.05 -6.13
C PRO A 383 -10.70 -6.25 -6.18
N ASP A 384 -9.95 -5.39 -5.47
CA ASP A 384 -8.49 -5.46 -5.38
C ASP A 384 -8.04 -6.57 -4.41
N LEU A 385 -8.04 -7.81 -4.89
CA LEU A 385 -7.71 -9.01 -4.11
C LEU A 385 -6.32 -8.92 -3.45
N ALA A 386 -5.30 -8.46 -4.18
CA ALA A 386 -3.94 -8.34 -3.65
C ALA A 386 -3.88 -7.50 -2.37
N ARG A 387 -4.54 -6.33 -2.36
CA ARG A 387 -4.54 -5.44 -1.19
C ARG A 387 -5.42 -5.93 -0.04
N ALA A 388 -6.55 -6.57 -0.35
CA ALA A 388 -7.37 -7.23 0.67
C ALA A 388 -6.57 -8.32 1.40
N LEU A 389 -5.86 -9.19 0.66
CA LEU A 389 -4.99 -10.22 1.23
C LEU A 389 -3.83 -9.63 2.03
N GLY A 390 -3.19 -8.57 1.51
CA GLY A 390 -2.11 -7.87 2.22
C GLY A 390 -2.54 -7.33 3.59
N ARG A 391 -3.75 -6.75 3.67
CA ARG A 391 -4.33 -6.28 4.95
C ARG A 391 -4.70 -7.43 5.88
N LEU A 392 -5.32 -8.50 5.38
CA LEU A 392 -5.65 -9.68 6.17
C LEU A 392 -4.39 -10.33 6.76
N ALA A 393 -3.32 -10.49 5.96
CA ALA A 393 -2.04 -11.07 6.39
C ALA A 393 -1.40 -10.31 7.57
N LEU A 394 -1.56 -8.98 7.60
CA LEU A 394 -1.04 -8.13 8.67
C LEU A 394 -2.02 -7.95 9.84
N GLY A 395 -3.19 -8.61 9.81
CA GLY A 395 -4.25 -8.46 10.81
C GLY A 395 -4.78 -7.02 10.88
N ARG A 396 -4.84 -6.35 9.74
CA ARG A 396 -5.39 -4.99 9.56
C ARG A 396 -6.65 -4.99 8.69
N GLY A 397 -7.00 -6.14 8.11
CA GLY A 397 -8.21 -6.29 7.33
C GLY A 397 -9.47 -6.35 8.20
N GLY A 398 -10.60 -5.98 7.61
CA GLY A 398 -11.93 -6.07 8.19
C GLY A 398 -12.86 -6.98 7.40
N PRO A 399 -14.16 -7.04 7.75
CA PRO A 399 -15.12 -7.92 7.09
C PRO A 399 -15.26 -7.67 5.60
N ARG A 400 -15.12 -6.42 5.15
CA ARG A 400 -15.10 -6.06 3.73
C ARG A 400 -13.95 -6.70 2.94
N ASP A 401 -12.81 -6.95 3.60
CA ASP A 401 -11.69 -7.64 2.94
C ASP A 401 -12.00 -9.11 2.69
N LEU A 402 -12.69 -9.78 3.62
CA LEU A 402 -13.20 -11.14 3.38
C LEU A 402 -14.25 -11.15 2.27
N GLY A 403 -15.14 -10.15 2.24
CA GLY A 403 -16.09 -9.97 1.14
C GLY A 403 -15.37 -9.78 -0.21
N ALA A 404 -14.33 -8.95 -0.24
CA ALA A 404 -13.51 -8.76 -1.43
C ALA A 404 -12.83 -10.05 -1.90
N VAL A 405 -12.35 -10.88 -0.98
CA VAL A 405 -11.79 -12.20 -1.33
C VAL A 405 -12.84 -13.10 -1.97
N ARG A 406 -14.04 -13.20 -1.37
CA ARG A 406 -15.17 -13.97 -1.93
C ARG A 406 -15.50 -13.51 -3.36
N ASP A 407 -15.71 -12.21 -3.53
CA ASP A 407 -16.18 -11.64 -4.79
C ASP A 407 -15.10 -11.74 -5.89
N ALA A 408 -13.81 -11.64 -5.53
CA ALA A 408 -12.71 -11.84 -6.46
C ALA A 408 -12.58 -13.30 -6.94
N ILE A 409 -12.80 -14.29 -6.06
CA ILE A 409 -12.78 -15.71 -6.46
C ILE A 409 -13.94 -16.00 -7.42
N ALA A 410 -15.14 -15.51 -7.12
CA ALA A 410 -16.30 -15.64 -8.01
C ALA A 410 -16.02 -15.02 -9.40
N SER A 411 -15.45 -13.81 -9.42
CA SER A 411 -15.06 -13.13 -10.66
C SER A 411 -13.99 -13.94 -11.43
N ALA A 412 -13.01 -14.53 -10.72
CA ALA A 412 -11.98 -15.35 -11.33
C ALA A 412 -12.57 -16.56 -12.06
N HIS A 413 -13.49 -17.29 -11.42
CA HIS A 413 -14.17 -18.43 -12.03
C HIS A 413 -15.03 -18.03 -13.25
N ALA A 414 -15.77 -16.91 -13.15
CA ALA A 414 -16.60 -16.42 -14.25
C ALA A 414 -15.76 -16.01 -15.48
N LEU A 415 -14.63 -15.33 -15.26
CA LEU A 415 -13.69 -14.93 -16.30
C LEU A 415 -12.99 -16.14 -16.92
N ALA A 416 -12.57 -17.12 -16.11
CA ALA A 416 -12.00 -18.37 -16.58
C ALA A 416 -12.96 -19.12 -17.52
N GLY A 417 -14.22 -19.28 -17.11
CA GLY A 417 -15.24 -19.93 -17.95
C GLY A 417 -15.46 -19.20 -19.28
N SER A 418 -15.56 -17.88 -19.25
CA SER A 418 -15.74 -17.07 -20.47
C SER A 418 -14.59 -17.20 -21.46
N LEU A 419 -13.34 -17.26 -20.95
CA LEU A 419 -12.14 -17.45 -21.77
C LEU A 419 -12.03 -18.88 -22.29
N ALA A 420 -12.31 -19.88 -21.45
CA ALA A 420 -12.28 -21.29 -21.82
C ALA A 420 -13.30 -21.60 -22.94
N ASP A 421 -14.52 -21.07 -22.83
CA ASP A 421 -15.57 -21.20 -23.86
C ASP A 421 -15.14 -20.57 -25.19
N ALA A 422 -14.52 -19.39 -25.14
CA ALA A 422 -14.00 -18.73 -26.33
C ALA A 422 -12.85 -19.52 -26.98
N GLY A 423 -11.97 -20.11 -26.16
CA GLY A 423 -10.83 -20.90 -26.59
C GLY A 423 -11.16 -22.31 -27.08
N ALA A 424 -12.38 -22.81 -26.89
CA ALA A 424 -12.73 -24.22 -27.12
C ALA A 424 -12.50 -24.71 -28.55
N ALA A 425 -12.61 -23.82 -29.55
CA ALA A 425 -12.50 -24.20 -30.97
C ALA A 425 -11.07 -24.17 -31.52
N LEU A 426 -10.28 -23.14 -31.16
CA LEU A 426 -8.97 -22.85 -31.78
C LEU A 426 -7.82 -22.79 -30.77
N GLY A 427 -8.12 -22.90 -29.47
CA GLY A 427 -7.17 -22.68 -28.38
C GLY A 427 -7.01 -21.19 -28.05
N LEU A 428 -6.44 -20.92 -26.87
CA LEU A 428 -6.05 -19.59 -26.44
C LEU A 428 -4.55 -19.35 -26.69
N PRO A 429 -4.13 -18.09 -26.97
CA PRO A 429 -2.73 -17.70 -26.86
C PRO A 429 -2.13 -18.09 -25.50
N GLN A 430 -0.83 -18.37 -25.48
CA GLN A 430 -0.11 -18.87 -24.29
C GLN A 430 -0.39 -18.06 -23.02
N GLU A 431 -0.34 -16.72 -23.11
CA GLU A 431 -0.59 -15.81 -21.99
C GLU A 431 -2.03 -15.93 -21.46
N LEU A 432 -3.03 -15.98 -22.34
CA LEU A 432 -4.44 -16.13 -21.95
C LEU A 432 -4.71 -17.53 -21.39
N ALA A 433 -4.11 -18.57 -21.96
CA ALA A 433 -4.21 -19.94 -21.44
C ALA A 433 -3.64 -20.04 -20.00
N SER A 434 -2.48 -19.42 -19.75
CA SER A 434 -1.87 -19.37 -18.41
C SER A 434 -2.70 -18.53 -17.41
N ILE A 435 -3.39 -17.50 -17.89
CA ILE A 435 -4.35 -16.74 -17.07
C ILE A 435 -5.52 -17.63 -16.67
N VAL A 436 -6.12 -18.39 -17.60
CA VAL A 436 -7.23 -19.31 -17.29
C VAL A 436 -6.83 -20.32 -16.23
N GLU A 437 -5.70 -21.01 -16.37
CA GLU A 437 -5.22 -21.99 -15.38
C GLU A 437 -5.11 -21.39 -13.97
N ARG A 438 -4.54 -20.18 -13.85
CA ARG A 438 -4.40 -19.50 -12.55
C ARG A 438 -5.73 -19.00 -11.98
N LEU A 439 -6.67 -18.57 -12.83
CA LEU A 439 -8.00 -18.18 -12.40
C LEU A 439 -8.82 -19.40 -11.95
N GLU A 440 -8.73 -20.53 -12.66
CA GLU A 440 -9.38 -21.80 -12.28
C GLU A 440 -8.80 -22.39 -10.99
N SER A 441 -7.53 -22.10 -10.68
CA SER A 441 -6.90 -22.52 -9.43
C SER A 441 -7.41 -21.79 -8.19
N ALA A 442 -8.26 -20.75 -8.36
CA ALA A 442 -8.84 -20.04 -7.24
C ALA A 442 -9.67 -21.00 -6.36
N PRO A 443 -9.57 -20.92 -5.01
CA PRO A 443 -10.14 -21.93 -4.14
C PRO A 443 -11.67 -21.77 -3.98
N ALA A 444 -12.45 -22.48 -4.80
CA ALA A 444 -13.92 -22.50 -4.73
C ALA A 444 -14.49 -22.86 -3.34
N GLY A 445 -13.75 -23.66 -2.56
CA GLY A 445 -14.12 -23.98 -1.18
C GLY A 445 -14.15 -22.75 -0.26
N ILE A 446 -13.22 -21.81 -0.46
CA ILE A 446 -13.16 -20.55 0.29
C ILE A 446 -14.31 -19.63 -0.13
N GLU A 447 -14.60 -19.54 -1.43
CA GLU A 447 -15.77 -18.79 -1.93
C GLU A 447 -17.07 -19.29 -1.28
N ALA A 448 -17.28 -20.61 -1.27
CA ALA A 448 -18.46 -21.22 -0.65
C ALA A 448 -18.52 -20.96 0.87
N ALA A 449 -17.39 -21.10 1.58
CA ALA A 449 -17.32 -20.84 3.02
C ALA A 449 -17.65 -19.38 3.35
N LEU A 450 -17.06 -18.42 2.62
CA LEU A 450 -17.31 -17.00 2.82
C LEU A 450 -18.73 -16.60 2.42
N SER A 451 -19.27 -17.18 1.35
CA SER A 451 -20.66 -16.94 0.93
C SER A 451 -21.68 -17.42 1.97
N ALA A 452 -21.40 -18.54 2.66
CA ALA A 452 -22.24 -19.02 3.74
C ALA A 452 -22.06 -18.24 5.05
N ALA A 453 -20.85 -17.70 5.29
CA ALA A 453 -20.50 -17.07 6.55
C ALA A 453 -20.82 -15.57 6.61
N LEU A 454 -20.66 -14.85 5.50
CA LEU A 454 -20.74 -13.39 5.47
C LEU A 454 -22.16 -12.89 5.18
N ALA A 455 -22.59 -11.86 5.91
CA ALA A 455 -23.83 -11.16 5.64
C ALA A 455 -23.74 -10.30 4.36
N ASP A 456 -24.90 -9.90 3.81
CA ASP A 456 -24.97 -9.07 2.60
C ASP A 456 -24.33 -7.68 2.76
N SER A 457 -24.46 -7.10 3.96
CA SER A 457 -23.93 -5.77 4.29
C SER A 457 -22.76 -5.88 5.25
N LEU A 458 -21.56 -5.57 4.77
CA LEU A 458 -20.33 -5.70 5.55
C LEU A 458 -19.86 -4.34 6.10
N PRO A 459 -19.68 -4.20 7.42
CA PRO A 459 -19.08 -3.03 8.05
C PRO A 459 -17.59 -2.95 7.73
N VAL A 460 -17.02 -1.75 7.88
CA VAL A 460 -15.58 -1.53 7.68
C VAL A 460 -14.77 -2.21 8.79
N ASN A 461 -15.17 -2.02 10.06
CA ASN A 461 -14.45 -2.56 11.19
C ASN A 461 -15.14 -3.82 11.73
N ALA A 462 -14.36 -4.85 12.03
CA ALA A 462 -14.86 -6.05 12.68
C ALA A 462 -15.44 -5.78 14.09
N ARG A 463 -14.93 -4.76 14.80
CA ARG A 463 -15.41 -4.38 16.14
C ARG A 463 -16.87 -3.89 16.16
N ASP A 464 -17.41 -3.50 15.01
CA ASP A 464 -18.76 -2.97 14.90
C ASP A 464 -19.81 -4.11 14.85
N GLY A 465 -19.38 -5.35 14.58
CA GLY A 465 -20.22 -6.54 14.49
C GLY A 465 -21.23 -6.52 13.34
N GLY A 466 -22.08 -7.56 13.28
CA GLY A 466 -23.17 -7.68 12.30
C GLY A 466 -22.74 -8.13 10.91
N PHE A 467 -21.58 -8.78 10.78
CA PHE A 467 -21.04 -9.19 9.48
C PHE A 467 -21.11 -10.70 9.21
N ILE A 468 -21.47 -11.50 10.22
CA ILE A 468 -21.75 -12.92 10.05
C ILE A 468 -23.23 -13.12 9.71
N ALA A 469 -23.52 -13.96 8.71
CA ALA A 469 -24.86 -14.31 8.26
C ALA A 469 -25.64 -15.08 9.33
N ASP A 470 -26.95 -14.87 9.35
CA ASP A 470 -27.85 -15.63 10.24
C ASP A 470 -27.87 -17.11 9.83
N GLY A 471 -27.88 -18.01 10.80
CA GLY A 471 -27.88 -19.46 10.56
C GLY A 471 -26.49 -20.07 10.37
N PHE A 472 -25.43 -19.27 10.23
CA PHE A 472 -24.06 -19.77 10.12
C PHE A 472 -23.54 -20.37 11.44
N SER A 473 -23.85 -19.70 12.57
CA SER A 473 -23.47 -20.15 13.91
C SER A 473 -24.66 -20.11 14.86
N LYS A 474 -25.08 -21.29 15.34
CA LYS A 474 -26.20 -21.43 16.28
C LYS A 474 -25.97 -20.65 17.58
N ASP A 475 -24.74 -20.69 18.09
CA ASP A 475 -24.36 -20.02 19.33
C ASP A 475 -24.45 -18.49 19.17
N LEU A 476 -23.99 -17.97 18.03
CA LEU A 476 -24.11 -16.55 17.72
C LEU A 476 -25.57 -16.13 17.56
N ASP A 477 -26.37 -16.93 16.85
CA ASP A 477 -27.79 -16.66 16.64
C ASP A 477 -28.56 -16.63 17.96
N GLU A 478 -28.24 -17.52 18.91
CA GLU A 478 -28.88 -17.54 20.23
C GLU A 478 -28.59 -16.23 21.00
N HIS A 479 -27.33 -15.80 21.04
CA HIS A 479 -26.97 -14.54 21.71
C HIS A 479 -27.55 -13.30 21.00
N ARG A 480 -27.59 -13.28 19.67
CA ARG A 480 -28.29 -12.21 18.89
C ARG A 480 -29.78 -12.17 19.22
N ARG A 481 -30.45 -13.32 19.28
CA ARG A 481 -31.87 -13.41 19.66
C ARG A 481 -32.13 -12.92 21.08
N LEU A 482 -31.25 -13.22 22.03
CA LEU A 482 -31.36 -12.70 23.40
C LEU A 482 -31.25 -11.17 23.42
N ARG A 483 -30.31 -10.60 22.68
CA ARG A 483 -30.16 -9.15 22.51
C ARG A 483 -31.41 -8.52 21.87
N ASP A 484 -31.89 -9.08 20.76
CA ASP A 484 -32.94 -8.46 19.95
C ASP A 484 -34.35 -8.70 20.51
N GLY A 485 -34.60 -9.87 21.10
CA GLY A 485 -35.84 -10.22 21.80
C GLY A 485 -36.10 -9.35 23.03
N SER A 486 -35.07 -8.71 23.57
CA SER A 486 -35.18 -7.79 24.71
C SER A 486 -36.03 -6.55 24.42
N ARG A 487 -36.18 -6.13 23.14
CA ARG A 487 -37.08 -5.02 22.79
C ARG A 487 -38.55 -5.32 23.12
N GLN A 488 -38.98 -6.57 22.92
CA GLN A 488 -40.34 -6.99 23.28
C GLN A 488 -40.52 -7.03 24.80
N VAL A 489 -39.50 -7.48 25.53
CA VAL A 489 -39.50 -7.50 27.00
C VAL A 489 -39.56 -6.07 27.57
N ILE A 490 -38.82 -5.13 26.99
CA ILE A 490 -38.85 -3.70 27.39
C ILE A 490 -40.23 -3.08 27.14
N ALA A 491 -40.85 -3.37 26.00
CA ALA A 491 -42.21 -2.90 25.71
C ALA A 491 -43.23 -3.45 26.72
N GLY A 492 -43.11 -4.73 27.09
CA GLY A 492 -43.91 -5.35 28.13
C GLY A 492 -43.71 -4.69 29.51
N LEU A 493 -42.46 -4.49 29.93
CA LEU A 493 -42.12 -3.81 31.18
C LEU A 493 -42.65 -2.39 31.24
N GLN A 494 -42.58 -1.64 30.13
CA GLN A 494 -43.14 -0.30 30.06
C GLN A 494 -44.64 -0.30 30.31
N ALA A 495 -45.39 -1.23 29.69
CA ALA A 495 -46.82 -1.37 29.90
C ALA A 495 -47.14 -1.71 31.36
N THR A 496 -46.44 -2.71 31.92
CA THR A 496 -46.58 -3.10 33.34
C THR A 496 -46.31 -1.93 34.29
N TYR A 497 -45.26 -1.14 34.04
CA TYR A 497 -44.94 0.03 34.87
C TYR A 497 -45.97 1.16 34.71
N ALA A 498 -46.47 1.41 33.50
CA ALA A 498 -47.51 2.39 33.26
C ALA A 498 -48.82 2.02 33.99
N ASP A 499 -49.19 0.75 33.99
CA ASP A 499 -50.38 0.24 34.67
C ASP A 499 -50.21 0.26 36.20
N ALA A 500 -49.06 -0.21 36.71
CA ALA A 500 -48.77 -0.26 38.14
C ALA A 500 -48.69 1.13 38.80
N THR A 501 -48.32 2.16 38.04
CA THR A 501 -48.16 3.54 38.53
C THR A 501 -49.32 4.46 38.12
N ALA A 502 -50.23 3.98 37.27
CA ALA A 502 -51.27 4.76 36.60
C ALA A 502 -50.73 5.94 35.75
N ILE A 503 -49.44 5.96 35.40
CA ILE A 503 -48.79 7.02 34.62
C ILE A 503 -48.66 6.56 33.16
N LYS A 504 -49.67 6.86 32.34
CA LYS A 504 -49.67 6.53 30.90
C LYS A 504 -48.55 7.20 30.08
N SER A 505 -47.99 8.30 30.59
CA SER A 505 -46.91 9.03 29.91
C SER A 505 -45.52 8.43 30.16
N LEU A 506 -45.42 7.39 30.98
CA LEU A 506 -44.16 6.73 31.34
C LEU A 506 -43.52 6.10 30.10
N LYS A 507 -42.23 6.38 29.88
CA LYS A 507 -41.46 5.78 28.78
C LYS A 507 -40.18 5.16 29.31
N VAL A 508 -39.87 3.96 28.83
CA VAL A 508 -38.53 3.38 29.01
C VAL A 508 -37.65 3.86 27.86
N ARG A 509 -36.51 4.46 28.18
CA ARG A 509 -35.53 4.99 27.21
C ARG A 509 -34.14 4.47 27.54
N HIS A 510 -33.25 4.54 26.56
CA HIS A 510 -31.84 4.15 26.71
C HIS A 510 -30.93 5.34 26.38
N ASN A 511 -29.82 5.48 27.11
CA ASN A 511 -28.67 6.29 26.67
C ASN A 511 -27.36 5.66 27.16
N ASN A 512 -26.24 6.05 26.56
CA ASN A 512 -24.94 5.43 26.83
C ASN A 512 -24.36 5.70 28.24
N VAL A 513 -24.98 6.59 29.04
CA VAL A 513 -24.48 6.97 30.38
C VAL A 513 -25.27 6.31 31.50
N LEU A 514 -26.60 6.23 31.34
CA LEU A 514 -27.55 5.72 32.34
C LEU A 514 -28.08 4.32 31.99
N GLY A 515 -27.82 3.82 30.78
CA GLY A 515 -28.42 2.59 30.27
C GLY A 515 -29.92 2.75 30.03
N TYR A 516 -30.69 1.68 30.21
CA TYR A 516 -32.16 1.75 30.26
C TYR A 516 -32.66 2.42 31.55
N PHE A 517 -33.56 3.39 31.40
CA PHE A 517 -34.22 4.09 32.49
C PHE A 517 -35.67 4.41 32.16
N VAL A 518 -36.45 4.59 33.21
CA VAL A 518 -37.83 5.07 33.18
C VAL A 518 -37.80 6.60 33.19
N GLU A 519 -38.43 7.23 32.22
CA GLU A 519 -38.58 8.68 32.10
C GLU A 519 -40.05 9.06 32.31
N VAL A 520 -40.28 9.99 33.25
CA VAL A 520 -41.60 10.59 33.50
C VAL A 520 -41.49 12.12 33.56
N THR A 521 -42.61 12.82 33.36
CA THR A 521 -42.68 14.28 33.53
C THR A 521 -42.35 14.69 34.96
N ALA A 522 -41.79 15.90 35.15
CA ALA A 522 -41.46 16.44 36.47
C ALA A 522 -42.61 16.36 37.50
N THR A 523 -43.85 16.62 37.07
CA THR A 523 -45.06 16.52 37.90
C THR A 523 -45.30 15.12 38.46
N ASN A 524 -45.05 14.09 37.64
CA ASN A 524 -45.26 12.69 37.99
C ASN A 524 -44.06 12.07 38.72
N GLY A 525 -42.87 12.68 38.63
CA GLY A 525 -41.67 12.21 39.31
C GLY A 525 -41.82 12.18 40.84
N ALA A 526 -42.54 13.14 41.43
CA ALA A 526 -42.77 13.18 42.87
C ALA A 526 -43.63 12.01 43.40
N ALA A 527 -44.46 11.40 42.54
CA ALA A 527 -45.28 10.24 42.89
C ALA A 527 -44.46 8.94 42.95
N LEU A 528 -43.45 8.81 42.10
CA LEU A 528 -42.55 7.64 42.07
C LEU A 528 -41.52 7.67 43.21
N SER A 529 -41.24 8.83 43.79
CA SER A 529 -40.33 8.98 44.94
C SER A 529 -40.99 8.79 46.31
N LYS A 530 -42.24 8.32 46.35
CA LYS A 530 -43.00 8.09 47.60
C LYS A 530 -43.47 6.63 47.70
N PRO A 531 -43.72 6.11 48.92
CA PRO A 531 -44.34 4.79 49.07
C PRO A 531 -45.70 4.72 48.34
N PRO A 532 -46.04 3.60 47.69
CA PRO A 532 -45.33 2.32 47.66
C PRO A 532 -44.23 2.19 46.59
N HIS A 533 -44.04 3.17 45.70
CA HIS A 533 -43.21 3.04 44.50
C HIS A 533 -41.70 3.32 44.71
N VAL A 534 -41.34 3.95 45.83
CA VAL A 534 -39.96 4.35 46.15
C VAL A 534 -38.96 3.20 46.20
N GLU A 535 -39.42 1.98 46.51
CA GLU A 535 -38.57 0.78 46.56
C GLU A 535 -38.28 0.22 45.15
N THR A 536 -39.20 0.43 44.20
CA THR A 536 -39.08 -0.07 42.82
C THR A 536 -38.35 0.92 41.91
N PHE A 537 -38.64 2.22 42.05
CA PHE A 537 -38.12 3.28 41.17
C PHE A 537 -37.03 4.09 41.88
N ILE A 538 -35.78 3.75 41.57
CA ILE A 538 -34.59 4.39 42.15
C ILE A 538 -34.26 5.63 41.33
N HIS A 539 -34.30 6.81 41.95
CA HIS A 539 -33.99 8.08 41.27
C HIS A 539 -32.55 8.11 40.75
N ARG A 540 -32.36 8.61 39.53
CA ARG A 540 -31.05 8.75 38.88
C ARG A 540 -30.69 10.18 38.51
N GLN A 541 -31.63 10.90 37.89
CA GLN A 541 -31.37 12.23 37.36
C GLN A 541 -32.66 13.05 37.27
N THR A 542 -32.57 14.34 37.60
CA THR A 542 -33.63 15.33 37.37
C THR A 542 -33.18 16.29 36.28
N LEU A 543 -34.02 16.47 35.25
CA LEU A 543 -33.87 17.48 34.21
C LEU A 543 -35.02 18.49 34.29
N ALA A 544 -34.95 19.57 33.50
CA ALA A 544 -35.93 20.67 33.56
C ALA A 544 -37.39 20.22 33.45
N ASN A 545 -37.69 19.22 32.60
CA ASN A 545 -39.07 18.77 32.33
C ASN A 545 -39.35 17.30 32.69
N VAL A 546 -38.31 16.52 32.98
CA VAL A 546 -38.40 15.07 33.17
C VAL A 546 -37.53 14.59 34.32
N VAL A 547 -37.96 13.51 34.95
CA VAL A 547 -37.23 12.81 36.01
C VAL A 547 -36.99 11.38 35.55
N ARG A 548 -35.76 10.89 35.78
CA ARG A 548 -35.30 9.56 35.36
C ARG A 548 -35.10 8.65 36.56
N PHE A 549 -35.61 7.43 36.44
CA PHE A 549 -35.52 6.38 37.46
C PHE A 549 -34.97 5.09 36.85
N SER A 550 -34.21 4.32 37.63
CA SER A 550 -33.85 2.93 37.31
C SER A 550 -34.64 1.97 38.18
N THR A 551 -34.93 0.77 37.68
CA THR A 551 -35.51 -0.32 38.49
C THR A 551 -34.52 -1.49 38.55
N PRO A 552 -34.56 -2.35 39.59
CA PRO A 552 -33.73 -3.56 39.66
C PRO A 552 -33.91 -4.47 38.44
N GLU A 553 -35.16 -4.63 37.97
CA GLU A 553 -35.51 -5.45 36.81
C GLU A 553 -34.93 -4.88 35.50
N LEU A 554 -34.99 -3.55 35.29
CA LEU A 554 -34.36 -2.92 34.13
C LEU A 554 -32.84 -3.02 34.18
N ALA A 555 -32.24 -2.89 35.38
CA ALA A 555 -30.80 -3.03 35.54
C ALA A 555 -30.34 -4.47 35.26
N GLU A 556 -31.10 -5.47 35.70
CA GLU A 556 -30.81 -6.88 35.43
C GLU A 556 -30.99 -7.22 33.94
N LEU A 557 -32.05 -6.71 33.31
CA LEU A 557 -32.27 -6.87 31.88
C LEU A 557 -31.15 -6.22 31.06
N GLU A 558 -30.74 -5.01 31.42
CA GLU A 558 -29.61 -4.31 30.79
C GLU A 558 -28.31 -5.10 30.90
N ALA A 559 -28.02 -5.66 32.08
CA ALA A 559 -26.84 -6.50 32.28
C ALA A 559 -26.87 -7.74 31.36
N ARG A 560 -28.04 -8.40 31.23
CA ARG A 560 -28.19 -9.55 30.32
C ARG A 560 -28.06 -9.16 28.85
N ILE A 561 -28.64 -8.04 28.42
CA ILE A 561 -28.52 -7.53 27.04
C ILE A 561 -27.07 -7.24 26.71
N THR A 562 -26.39 -6.51 27.60
CA THR A 562 -24.99 -6.10 27.42
C THR A 562 -24.10 -7.34 27.36
N GLN A 563 -24.27 -8.30 28.28
CA GLN A 563 -23.53 -9.55 28.26
C GLN A 563 -23.78 -10.37 26.98
N ALA A 564 -25.02 -10.43 26.49
CA ALA A 564 -25.34 -11.12 25.25
C ALA A 564 -24.73 -10.41 24.03
N ALA A 565 -24.74 -9.06 24.00
CA ALA A 565 -24.12 -8.27 22.93
C ALA A 565 -22.60 -8.44 22.91
N ASP A 566 -21.94 -8.36 24.07
CA ASP A 566 -20.50 -8.58 24.21
C ASP A 566 -20.12 -10.00 23.79
N ARG A 567 -20.92 -11.00 24.18
CA ARG A 567 -20.67 -12.39 23.81
C ARG A 567 -20.88 -12.65 22.32
N ALA A 568 -21.92 -12.07 21.72
CA ALA A 568 -22.15 -12.14 20.28
C ALA A 568 -20.98 -11.50 19.51
N LEU A 569 -20.51 -10.32 19.93
CA LEU A 569 -19.37 -9.66 19.31
C LEU A 569 -18.09 -10.49 19.43
N ALA A 570 -17.81 -11.06 20.61
CA ALA A 570 -16.66 -11.94 20.80
C ALA A 570 -16.70 -13.16 19.87
N LEU A 571 -17.86 -13.82 19.74
CA LEU A 571 -18.04 -14.94 18.83
C LEU A 571 -17.85 -14.53 17.36
N GLU A 572 -18.35 -13.36 16.95
CA GLU A 572 -18.12 -12.84 15.60
C GLU A 572 -16.65 -12.57 15.33
N LEU A 573 -15.92 -12.00 16.28
CA LEU A 573 -14.48 -11.76 16.15
C LEU A 573 -13.68 -13.07 16.06
N ASP A 574 -14.07 -14.10 16.83
CA ASP A 574 -13.47 -15.43 16.74
C ASP A 574 -13.71 -16.08 15.37
N LEU A 575 -14.95 -15.97 14.85
CA LEU A 575 -15.29 -16.46 13.51
C LEU A 575 -14.54 -15.70 12.42
N PHE A 576 -14.42 -14.37 12.54
CA PHE A 576 -13.63 -13.55 11.63
C PHE A 576 -12.16 -13.99 11.60
N ALA A 577 -11.55 -14.19 12.78
CA ALA A 577 -10.17 -14.63 12.88
C ALA A 577 -9.97 -16.00 12.23
N ARG A 578 -10.90 -16.94 12.45
CA ARG A 578 -10.88 -18.26 11.83
C ARG A 578 -10.98 -18.18 10.30
N LEU A 579 -11.98 -17.47 9.78
CA LEU A 579 -12.17 -17.31 8.32
C LEU A 579 -10.95 -16.64 7.67
N SER A 580 -10.36 -15.64 8.34
CA SER A 580 -9.13 -14.99 7.87
C SER A 580 -7.96 -15.98 7.80
N GLN A 581 -7.82 -16.88 8.77
CA GLN A 581 -6.79 -17.92 8.75
C GLN A 581 -7.03 -18.94 7.62
N GLU A 582 -8.27 -19.35 7.39
CA GLU A 582 -8.64 -20.25 6.29
C GLU A 582 -8.31 -19.61 4.92
N VAL A 583 -8.58 -18.31 4.74
CA VAL A 583 -8.19 -17.55 3.54
C VAL A 583 -6.67 -17.49 3.38
N LEU A 584 -5.94 -17.16 4.45
CA LEU A 584 -4.48 -17.01 4.40
C LEU A 584 -3.74 -18.35 4.19
N ALA A 585 -4.36 -19.47 4.54
CA ALA A 585 -3.82 -20.79 4.21
C ALA A 585 -3.74 -21.03 2.69
N GLU A 586 -4.66 -20.45 1.91
CA GLU A 586 -4.73 -20.54 0.45
C GLU A 586 -4.09 -19.34 -0.27
N GLN A 587 -3.28 -18.54 0.43
CA GLN A 587 -2.71 -17.29 -0.09
C GLN A 587 -1.93 -17.46 -1.41
N GLY A 588 -1.33 -18.63 -1.66
CA GLY A 588 -0.57 -18.91 -2.88
C GLY A 588 -1.46 -18.91 -4.12
N ALA A 589 -2.55 -19.68 -4.09
CA ALA A 589 -3.53 -19.75 -5.17
C ALA A 589 -4.24 -18.40 -5.35
N LEU A 590 -4.62 -17.74 -4.25
CA LEU A 590 -5.27 -16.43 -4.29
C LEU A 590 -4.34 -15.34 -4.86
N SER A 591 -3.05 -15.37 -4.56
CA SER A 591 -2.07 -14.45 -5.15
C SER A 591 -1.87 -14.69 -6.65
N ALA A 592 -1.91 -15.95 -7.08
CA ALA A 592 -1.83 -16.31 -8.50
C ALA A 592 -3.08 -15.84 -9.27
N ALA A 593 -4.28 -16.04 -8.71
CA ALA A 593 -5.53 -15.55 -9.27
C ALA A 593 -5.55 -14.01 -9.33
N SER A 594 -5.09 -13.33 -8.27
CA SER A 594 -4.99 -11.86 -8.26
C SER A 594 -4.07 -11.33 -9.36
N ALA A 595 -2.96 -12.02 -9.64
CA ALA A 595 -2.05 -11.68 -10.72
C ALA A 595 -2.73 -11.83 -12.08
N ALA A 596 -3.40 -12.96 -12.28
CA ALA A 596 -4.09 -13.28 -13.52
C ALA A 596 -5.22 -12.29 -13.83
N LEU A 597 -5.98 -11.84 -12.81
CA LEU A 597 -6.98 -10.78 -12.96
C LEU A 597 -6.34 -9.45 -13.43
N ALA A 598 -5.20 -9.06 -12.84
CA ALA A 598 -4.50 -7.84 -13.22
C ALA A 598 -3.93 -7.91 -14.65
N GLU A 599 -3.35 -9.05 -15.03
CA GLU A 599 -2.83 -9.31 -16.37
C GLU A 599 -3.94 -9.33 -17.42
N LEU A 600 -5.10 -9.93 -17.11
CA LEU A 600 -6.25 -9.95 -18.00
C LEU A 600 -6.80 -8.54 -18.25
N ASP A 601 -6.96 -7.72 -17.20
CA ASP A 601 -7.39 -6.33 -17.33
C ASP A 601 -6.37 -5.49 -18.13
N HIS A 602 -5.07 -5.74 -17.92
CA HIS A 602 -4.01 -5.13 -18.73
C HIS A 602 -4.17 -5.43 -20.23
N TYR A 603 -4.30 -6.71 -20.62
CA TYR A 603 -4.45 -7.09 -22.02
C TYR A 603 -5.78 -6.60 -22.61
N ALA A 604 -6.88 -6.73 -21.88
CA ALA A 604 -8.19 -6.24 -22.32
C ALA A 604 -8.20 -4.71 -22.47
N GLY A 605 -7.50 -3.99 -21.60
CA GLY A 605 -7.29 -2.55 -21.70
C GLY A 605 -6.47 -2.14 -22.93
N LEU A 606 -5.37 -2.84 -23.22
CA LEU A 606 -4.57 -2.58 -24.42
C LEU A 606 -5.32 -2.92 -25.72
N ALA A 607 -6.13 -3.98 -25.72
CA ALA A 607 -6.98 -4.32 -26.85
C ALA A 607 -8.08 -3.28 -27.09
N GLU A 608 -8.68 -2.76 -26.02
CA GLU A 608 -9.66 -1.67 -26.10
C GLU A 608 -9.02 -0.38 -26.64
N LEU A 609 -7.83 -0.02 -26.13
CA LEU A 609 -7.03 1.09 -26.66
C LEU A 609 -6.74 0.92 -28.15
N ALA A 610 -6.33 -0.29 -28.57
CA ALA A 610 -5.97 -0.54 -29.96
C ALA A 610 -7.18 -0.39 -30.90
N SER A 611 -8.36 -0.84 -30.47
CA SER A 611 -9.62 -0.65 -31.19
C SER A 611 -10.03 0.82 -31.24
N GLU A 612 -9.99 1.53 -30.10
CA GLU A 612 -10.44 2.93 -29.98
C GLU A 612 -9.54 3.90 -30.76
N GLN A 613 -8.22 3.70 -30.68
CA GLN A 613 -7.21 4.61 -31.24
C GLN A 613 -6.63 4.12 -32.58
N VAL A 614 -7.13 2.99 -33.09
CA VAL A 614 -6.69 2.38 -34.35
C VAL A 614 -5.18 2.11 -34.31
N TYR A 615 -4.72 1.41 -33.27
CA TYR A 615 -3.33 0.97 -33.18
C TYR A 615 -3.16 -0.35 -33.93
N VAL A 616 -1.96 -0.58 -34.44
CA VAL A 616 -1.63 -1.76 -35.24
C VAL A 616 -0.67 -2.66 -34.50
N ARG A 617 -0.79 -3.97 -34.75
CA ARG A 617 0.16 -4.95 -34.23
C ARG A 617 1.54 -4.73 -34.87
N PRO A 618 2.61 -4.44 -34.11
CA PRO A 618 3.95 -4.36 -34.66
C PRO A 618 4.51 -5.77 -34.92
N LYS A 619 5.39 -5.88 -35.91
CA LYS A 619 6.29 -7.03 -36.08
C LYS A 619 7.53 -6.83 -35.21
N ILE A 620 7.79 -7.77 -34.30
CA ILE A 620 8.94 -7.73 -33.38
C ILE A 620 9.85 -8.93 -33.63
N ASP A 621 11.14 -8.66 -33.83
CA ASP A 621 12.20 -9.67 -33.99
C ASP A 621 13.55 -9.17 -33.45
N VAL A 622 14.61 -9.96 -33.66
CA VAL A 622 15.98 -9.65 -33.20
C VAL A 622 16.82 -8.90 -34.24
N SER A 623 16.19 -8.37 -35.30
CA SER A 623 16.90 -7.56 -36.30
C SER A 623 17.25 -6.17 -35.74
N LEU A 624 17.94 -5.36 -36.54
CA LEU A 624 18.20 -3.94 -36.24
C LEU A 624 17.26 -3.01 -37.01
N VAL A 625 16.13 -3.53 -37.50
CA VAL A 625 15.18 -2.76 -38.30
C VAL A 625 14.31 -1.90 -37.39
N PHE A 626 14.15 -0.63 -37.73
CA PHE A 626 13.10 0.22 -37.20
C PHE A 626 12.37 0.86 -38.38
N ALA A 627 11.24 0.29 -38.77
CA ALA A 627 10.42 0.77 -39.88
C ALA A 627 9.00 1.02 -39.39
N VAL A 628 8.59 2.29 -39.37
CA VAL A 628 7.26 2.74 -38.95
C VAL A 628 6.66 3.57 -40.07
N GLU A 629 5.44 3.26 -40.49
CA GLU A 629 4.69 4.01 -41.49
C GLU A 629 3.53 4.74 -40.82
N GLU A 630 3.34 6.02 -41.16
CA GLU A 630 2.35 6.92 -40.58
C GLU A 630 2.32 6.86 -39.03
N GLY A 631 3.50 6.86 -38.41
CA GLY A 631 3.65 6.86 -36.94
C GLY A 631 3.10 8.13 -36.32
N ARG A 632 2.37 7.98 -35.21
CA ARG A 632 1.66 9.06 -34.51
C ARG A 632 2.11 9.15 -33.05
N HIS A 633 2.17 10.36 -32.52
CA HIS A 633 2.50 10.55 -31.11
C HIS A 633 1.25 10.27 -30.25
N PRO A 634 1.24 9.24 -29.38
CA PRO A 634 0.04 8.75 -28.70
C PRO A 634 -0.65 9.83 -27.83
N THR A 635 0.12 10.59 -27.06
CA THR A 635 -0.41 11.66 -26.21
C THR A 635 -0.90 12.89 -26.98
N VAL A 636 -0.10 13.37 -27.96
CA VAL A 636 -0.42 14.58 -28.73
C VAL A 636 -1.64 14.34 -29.64
N GLU A 637 -1.72 13.19 -30.30
CA GLU A 637 -2.86 12.83 -31.14
C GLU A 637 -4.18 12.89 -30.36
N GLN A 638 -4.23 12.24 -29.19
CA GLN A 638 -5.43 12.26 -28.35
C GLN A 638 -5.76 13.66 -27.83
N THR A 639 -4.75 14.48 -27.50
CA THR A 639 -4.96 15.85 -27.02
C THR A 639 -5.54 16.76 -28.11
N LEU A 640 -5.05 16.63 -29.35
CA LEU A 640 -5.58 17.36 -30.50
C LEU A 640 -7.02 16.97 -30.80
N ARG A 641 -7.34 15.67 -30.77
CA ARG A 641 -8.71 15.16 -30.95
C ARG A 641 -9.67 15.71 -29.89
N ARG A 642 -9.29 15.72 -28.61
CA ARG A 642 -10.13 16.23 -27.51
C ARG A 642 -10.36 17.74 -27.55
N SER A 643 -9.38 18.50 -28.05
CA SER A 643 -9.47 19.97 -28.14
C SER A 643 -10.20 20.47 -29.39
N GLY A 644 -10.75 19.56 -30.22
CA GLY A 644 -11.37 19.92 -31.50
C GLY A 644 -10.38 20.51 -32.51
N GLY A 645 -9.08 20.24 -32.32
CA GLY A 645 -8.01 20.71 -33.18
C GLY A 645 -7.89 19.92 -34.49
N ALA A 646 -6.88 20.27 -35.29
CA ALA A 646 -6.55 19.53 -36.51
C ALA A 646 -6.08 18.10 -36.22
N SER A 647 -6.31 17.18 -37.16
CA SER A 647 -5.82 15.80 -37.08
C SER A 647 -4.29 15.75 -37.02
N PHE A 648 -3.74 14.86 -36.19
CA PHE A 648 -2.30 14.61 -36.17
C PHE A 648 -1.85 14.03 -37.51
N VAL A 649 -0.77 14.57 -38.09
CA VAL A 649 -0.20 14.06 -39.34
C VAL A 649 0.81 12.96 -39.01
N GLY A 650 0.55 11.74 -39.49
CA GLY A 650 1.45 10.60 -39.31
C GLY A 650 2.79 10.80 -40.04
N ASN A 651 3.87 10.29 -39.48
CA ASN A 651 5.22 10.40 -40.05
C ASN A 651 5.89 9.05 -40.19
N ASP A 652 6.54 8.82 -41.32
CA ASP A 652 7.34 7.63 -41.56
C ASP A 652 8.71 7.75 -40.90
N CYS A 653 9.24 6.63 -40.40
CA CYS A 653 10.61 6.54 -39.91
C CYS A 653 11.19 5.19 -40.31
N ARG A 654 12.36 5.20 -40.95
CA ARG A 654 13.08 3.99 -41.37
C ARG A 654 14.55 4.09 -40.97
N LEU A 655 15.00 3.18 -40.13
CA LEU A 655 16.38 2.97 -39.72
C LEU A 655 16.71 1.47 -39.84
N GLY A 656 17.92 1.14 -40.29
CA GLY A 656 18.34 -0.24 -40.59
C GLY A 656 17.64 -0.88 -41.80
N GLY A 657 18.08 -2.09 -42.18
CA GLY A 657 17.43 -2.89 -43.24
C GLY A 657 18.33 -3.95 -43.89
N GLU A 658 17.70 -4.84 -44.67
CA GLU A 658 18.36 -5.91 -45.47
C GLU A 658 18.64 -5.50 -46.93
N ALA A 659 18.14 -4.35 -47.40
CA ALA A 659 18.28 -3.92 -48.79
C ALA A 659 19.68 -3.30 -49.07
N PRO A 660 20.24 -3.42 -50.29
CA PRO A 660 21.52 -2.81 -50.63
C PRO A 660 21.44 -1.27 -50.52
N GLY A 661 22.15 -0.68 -49.56
CA GLY A 661 22.08 0.74 -49.20
C GLY A 661 21.31 1.04 -47.91
N ALA A 662 20.73 0.03 -47.24
CA ALA A 662 19.91 0.14 -46.04
C ALA A 662 20.70 0.12 -44.70
N ASP A 663 21.88 0.72 -44.68
CA ASP A 663 22.70 0.93 -43.46
C ASP A 663 22.37 2.25 -42.74
N THR A 664 21.17 2.81 -42.93
CA THR A 664 20.82 4.09 -42.30
C THR A 664 20.63 3.90 -40.80
N ARG A 665 21.68 4.23 -40.02
CA ARG A 665 21.70 4.19 -38.55
C ARG A 665 21.53 5.55 -37.90
N LEU A 666 21.61 6.63 -38.69
CA LEU A 666 21.55 8.00 -38.21
C LEU A 666 20.64 8.83 -39.14
N LEU A 667 19.68 9.53 -38.55
CA LEU A 667 18.83 10.48 -39.25
C LEU A 667 19.11 11.90 -38.73
N VAL A 668 19.48 12.80 -39.63
CA VAL A 668 19.66 14.23 -39.30
C VAL A 668 18.36 14.97 -39.60
N VAL A 669 17.60 15.33 -38.56
CA VAL A 669 16.30 16.00 -38.68
C VAL A 669 16.47 17.51 -38.55
N THR A 670 16.20 18.25 -39.62
CA THR A 670 16.26 19.73 -39.65
C THR A 670 14.89 20.33 -40.01
N GLY A 671 14.72 21.64 -39.77
CA GLY A 671 13.47 22.35 -40.04
C GLY A 671 13.25 23.52 -39.07
N PRO A 672 12.28 24.41 -39.34
CA PRO A 672 12.03 25.57 -38.49
C PRO A 672 11.55 25.19 -37.09
N ASN A 673 11.60 26.15 -36.16
CA ASN A 673 10.97 25.95 -34.84
C ASN A 673 9.47 25.69 -35.00
N MET A 674 8.90 24.90 -34.09
CA MET A 674 7.50 24.48 -34.13
C MET A 674 7.11 23.57 -35.32
N ALA A 675 8.07 23.11 -36.13
CA ALA A 675 7.83 22.16 -37.22
C ALA A 675 7.60 20.70 -36.77
N GLY A 676 7.42 20.45 -35.46
CA GLY A 676 7.18 19.10 -34.94
C GLY A 676 8.41 18.19 -34.79
N LYS A 677 9.64 18.70 -34.96
CA LYS A 677 10.89 17.91 -34.86
C LYS A 677 11.00 17.10 -33.55
N SER A 678 10.79 17.75 -32.40
CA SER A 678 10.85 17.06 -31.10
C SER A 678 9.71 16.06 -30.91
N THR A 679 8.52 16.37 -31.45
CA THR A 679 7.38 15.45 -31.45
C THR A 679 7.69 14.19 -32.25
N PHE A 680 8.31 14.32 -33.42
CA PHE A 680 8.75 13.19 -34.24
C PHE A 680 9.79 12.31 -33.53
N LEU A 681 10.79 12.89 -32.86
CA LEU A 681 11.77 12.11 -32.10
C LEU A 681 11.12 11.36 -30.93
N ARG A 682 10.29 12.04 -30.14
CA ARG A 682 9.57 11.44 -29.01
C ARG A 682 8.60 10.35 -29.48
N GLN A 683 7.88 10.55 -30.59
CA GLN A 683 6.92 9.54 -31.08
C GLN A 683 7.61 8.20 -31.33
N ASN A 684 8.78 8.21 -31.98
CA ASN A 684 9.47 6.98 -32.36
C ASN A 684 9.99 6.25 -31.11
N ALA A 685 10.52 6.98 -30.13
CA ALA A 685 10.90 6.42 -28.84
C ALA A 685 9.71 5.81 -28.08
N LEU A 686 8.56 6.50 -28.05
CA LEU A 686 7.34 6.00 -27.42
C LEU A 686 6.80 4.74 -28.11
N ILE A 687 6.91 4.67 -29.45
CA ILE A 687 6.50 3.50 -30.23
C ILE A 687 7.35 2.27 -29.86
N VAL A 688 8.67 2.43 -29.68
CA VAL A 688 9.56 1.36 -29.16
C VAL A 688 9.09 0.88 -27.79
N VAL A 689 8.87 1.82 -26.86
CA VAL A 689 8.45 1.49 -25.49
C VAL A 689 7.12 0.73 -25.51
N LEU A 690 6.11 1.21 -26.24
CA LEU A 690 4.82 0.54 -26.35
C LEU A 690 4.95 -0.87 -26.94
N ALA A 691 5.71 -1.02 -28.03
CA ALA A 691 5.92 -2.29 -28.70
C ALA A 691 6.57 -3.33 -27.76
N GLN A 692 7.70 -2.98 -27.13
CA GLN A 692 8.42 -3.87 -26.20
C GLN A 692 7.72 -4.08 -24.86
N SER A 693 6.76 -3.23 -24.49
CA SER A 693 5.84 -3.51 -23.37
C SER A 693 4.78 -4.55 -23.72
N GLY A 694 4.59 -4.88 -25.01
CA GLY A 694 3.57 -5.82 -25.50
C GLY A 694 2.28 -5.14 -25.96
N SER A 695 2.30 -3.83 -26.23
CA SER A 695 1.16 -3.08 -26.77
C SER A 695 1.23 -2.99 -28.29
N PHE A 696 0.06 -2.86 -28.92
CA PHE A 696 -0.03 -2.35 -30.29
C PHE A 696 0.43 -0.90 -30.34
N VAL A 697 0.79 -0.41 -31.52
CA VAL A 697 1.44 0.90 -31.69
C VAL A 697 0.62 1.86 -32.57
N PRO A 698 0.70 3.18 -32.30
CA PRO A 698 0.02 4.21 -33.07
C PRO A 698 0.68 4.44 -34.45
N ALA A 699 0.56 3.49 -35.37
CA ALA A 699 1.09 3.56 -36.74
C ALA A 699 0.11 2.95 -37.74
N ARG A 700 0.41 3.03 -39.04
CA ARG A 700 -0.26 2.23 -40.08
C ARG A 700 0.40 0.87 -40.24
N SER A 701 1.72 0.80 -40.14
CA SER A 701 2.49 -0.43 -40.06
C SER A 701 3.76 -0.19 -39.20
N ALA A 702 4.27 -1.24 -38.55
CA ALA A 702 5.50 -1.15 -37.77
C ALA A 702 6.28 -2.48 -37.76
N HIS A 703 7.58 -2.42 -38.03
CA HIS A 703 8.56 -3.49 -37.83
C HIS A 703 9.70 -2.94 -36.97
N ILE A 704 9.86 -3.50 -35.78
CA ILE A 704 10.79 -3.02 -34.76
C ILE A 704 11.62 -4.21 -34.28
N GLY A 705 12.92 -4.15 -34.53
CA GLY A 705 13.92 -4.99 -33.89
C GLY A 705 14.07 -4.62 -32.43
N ILE A 706 14.41 -5.59 -31.58
CA ILE A 706 14.60 -5.36 -30.15
C ILE A 706 15.64 -4.25 -29.88
N VAL A 707 15.24 -3.29 -29.06
CA VAL A 707 16.09 -2.24 -28.51
C VAL A 707 16.44 -2.61 -27.07
N ASP A 708 17.72 -2.52 -26.72
CA ASP A 708 18.25 -2.81 -25.40
C ASP A 708 18.44 -1.56 -24.52
N ARG A 709 18.73 -0.41 -25.16
CA ARG A 709 18.89 0.89 -24.50
C ARG A 709 18.17 2.01 -25.24
N LEU A 710 17.49 2.87 -24.50
CA LEU A 710 16.82 4.04 -25.04
C LEU A 710 17.29 5.30 -24.31
N PHE A 711 17.84 6.23 -25.09
CA PHE A 711 18.30 7.53 -24.60
C PHE A 711 17.59 8.65 -25.36
N SER A 712 17.24 9.72 -24.64
CA SER A 712 16.63 10.92 -25.17
C SER A 712 17.16 12.14 -24.44
N ARG A 713 17.80 13.01 -25.19
CA ARG A 713 18.15 14.37 -24.75
C ARG A 713 17.29 15.38 -25.52
N VAL A 714 16.38 16.02 -24.81
CA VAL A 714 15.61 17.17 -25.31
C VAL A 714 15.95 18.34 -24.39
N GLY A 715 16.54 19.41 -24.96
CA GLY A 715 17.22 20.53 -24.28
C GLY A 715 16.89 20.75 -22.79
N ALA A 716 17.92 20.81 -21.96
CA ALA A 716 17.80 20.92 -20.51
C ALA A 716 17.29 22.30 -20.06
N ALA A 717 16.56 22.33 -18.95
CA ALA A 717 16.33 23.54 -18.17
C ALA A 717 17.47 23.71 -17.14
N ASP A 718 17.78 24.94 -16.74
CA ASP A 718 18.78 25.20 -15.70
C ASP A 718 18.44 24.44 -14.41
N ASP A 719 19.43 23.76 -13.83
CA ASP A 719 19.32 23.21 -12.48
C ASP A 719 19.84 24.27 -11.48
N LEU A 720 19.05 25.34 -11.34
CA LEU A 720 19.34 26.48 -10.46
C LEU A 720 19.53 26.05 -9.00
N ALA A 721 18.84 25.01 -8.57
CA ALA A 721 18.95 24.46 -7.22
C ALA A 721 20.33 23.82 -6.96
N ARG A 722 20.99 23.30 -8.02
CA ARG A 722 22.30 22.63 -7.93
C ARG A 722 23.48 23.43 -8.47
N GLY A 723 23.25 24.67 -8.89
CA GLY A 723 24.30 25.54 -9.43
C GLY A 723 24.97 24.99 -10.70
N ARG A 724 24.29 24.08 -11.43
CA ARG A 724 24.78 23.53 -12.70
C ARG A 724 24.20 24.34 -13.84
N SER A 725 25.06 24.82 -14.73
CA SER A 725 24.60 25.48 -15.95
C SER A 725 23.91 24.47 -16.85
N THR A 726 22.92 24.93 -17.64
CA THR A 726 22.30 24.12 -18.71
C THR A 726 23.36 23.37 -19.54
N PHE A 727 24.45 24.05 -19.95
CA PHE A 727 25.53 23.43 -20.72
C PHE A 727 26.25 22.29 -19.99
N MET A 728 26.47 22.40 -18.68
CA MET A 728 27.12 21.33 -17.91
C MET A 728 26.24 20.09 -17.82
N VAL A 729 24.94 20.27 -17.56
CA VAL A 729 23.96 19.16 -17.54
C VAL A 729 23.93 18.46 -18.90
N GLU A 730 23.89 19.26 -19.96
CA GLU A 730 23.94 18.80 -21.33
C GLU A 730 25.19 17.96 -21.65
N MET A 731 26.37 18.41 -21.24
CA MET A 731 27.60 17.66 -21.47
C MET A 731 27.65 16.35 -20.67
N VAL A 732 27.11 16.33 -19.44
CA VAL A 732 27.02 15.11 -18.63
C VAL A 732 26.06 14.09 -19.25
N GLU A 733 24.88 14.53 -19.71
CA GLU A 733 23.92 13.66 -20.41
C GLU A 733 24.52 13.10 -21.70
N THR A 734 25.19 13.92 -22.50
CA THR A 734 25.85 13.43 -23.72
C THR A 734 26.99 12.47 -23.42
N ALA A 735 27.79 12.73 -22.38
CA ALA A 735 28.81 11.78 -21.96
C ALA A 735 28.20 10.43 -21.56
N SER A 736 27.03 10.43 -20.90
CA SER A 736 26.32 9.20 -20.54
C SER A 736 25.72 8.45 -21.73
N ILE A 737 25.43 9.13 -22.85
CA ILE A 737 24.91 8.49 -24.07
C ILE A 737 26.06 7.86 -24.87
N LEU A 738 27.25 8.44 -24.81
CA LEU A 738 28.42 8.00 -25.59
C LEU A 738 29.23 6.88 -24.94
N ASN A 739 29.11 6.71 -23.61
CA ASN A 739 29.80 5.68 -22.82
C ASN A 739 28.81 4.64 -22.32
#